data_AF-A0A966WWY7-F1
#
_entry.id   AF-A0A966WWY7-F1
#
_cell.length_a   1.000
_cell.length_b   1.000
_cell.length_c   1.000
_cell.angle_alpha   90.00
_cell.angle_beta   90.00
_cell.angle_gamma   90.00
#
_symmetry.space_group_name_H-M   'P 1'
#
loop_
_entity.id
_entity.type
_entity.pdbx_description
1 polymer ?
#
loop_
_entity_poly.entity_id
_entity_poly.type
_entity_poly.pdbx_seq_one_letter_code
_entity_poly.pdbx_strand_id
1 'polypeptide(L)'
;PGASSRLGPRLRRLHRVIGPAHRDAEGLPFARALLEGQASPRQIAALLRALLPVYTALESHCATLPPALRDAGIPWSDLARRQALQHDVVALAGLLDGDPALEPIDRLVDDILSDLARLASSAPERFLAHVFVRYGGDLSGGQQLAVRVGQVLRRAGLPDAHFWAFPSPVDDLKQRFHDGIEQLPLDGDAEAAFLDEAHAGFHLNQRLLRALADLDAPAALPLELLLRHDRPVPRYTSYPTAQSFHAGVDGNNLMAELARPSDEPMSLYVHLPFCHESCWFCGCNRITTQAGSKAVGPYLDTLERELDLLGAAMPAPRPIAQLHWGGGTPNYLNPSERQRLWQAIARRFPFSPDLEASIEVNPERLDRDAVQQLRQLGFNRISFGLQDVDPAVQAAVNRVVPVEQLRRAMAWMREAAFESINVDVICGLPLQTPGRFAATIDEVARLRPDRISLFSFAYLPRQLPLQRRLRPQDLPSRQQRLAMLEGAHRRLRSENYDAIGMDHFALADDPLAQAARNGQLHRNFQGYSTRPSLDLLGVGVSAISLFPALYTQNTRSLGSWRRSIETGRPAVDRGVRLDDPLLQLRRRVIQELMCRFAVNFDDLGVDGPQMFADAWPQLQAMADEGLLELGANSLKVSDRGRWLVRVIAAAFDPASGGTGRGSAVI
;
A
#
# COMPACT_ATOMS: atom_id res chain seq x y z
N PRO A 1 1.11 41.05 6.71
CA PRO A 1 1.98 41.49 7.83
C PRO A 1 1.13 41.97 9.02
N GLY A 2 0.90 41.10 9.99
CA GLY A 2 0.16 41.38 11.22
C GLY A 2 -0.09 40.07 12.00
N ALA A 3 0.25 40.07 13.30
CA ALA A 3 0.09 38.96 14.27
C ALA A 3 1.13 37.80 14.28
N SER A 4 2.36 37.99 13.79
CA SER A 4 3.51 37.13 14.14
C SER A 4 4.32 37.73 15.30
N SER A 5 3.65 38.10 16.40
CA SER A 5 4.33 38.60 17.60
C SER A 5 4.64 37.44 18.55
N ARG A 6 5.93 37.08 18.61
CA ARG A 6 6.65 36.45 19.74
C ARG A 6 6.26 35.02 20.16
N LEU A 7 6.30 34.05 19.24
CA LEU A 7 6.45 32.64 19.67
C LEU A 7 7.80 32.46 20.39
N GLY A 8 7.80 31.82 21.56
CA GLY A 8 9.01 31.48 22.31
C GLY A 8 9.88 30.41 21.63
N PRO A 9 11.13 30.19 22.10
CA PRO A 9 12.04 29.19 21.55
C PRO A 9 11.45 27.78 21.39
N ARG A 10 10.73 27.26 22.41
CA ARG A 10 10.14 25.92 22.37
C ARG A 10 9.05 25.84 21.32
N LEU A 11 8.10 26.77 21.33
CA LEU A 11 7.03 26.82 20.33
C LEU A 11 7.54 26.95 18.89
N ARG A 12 8.63 27.70 18.67
CA ARG A 12 9.26 27.79 17.33
C ARG A 12 9.87 26.45 16.87
N ARG A 13 10.48 25.68 17.78
CA ARG A 13 10.96 24.33 17.46
C ARG A 13 9.79 23.41 17.17
N LEU A 14 8.77 23.48 18.00
CA LEU A 14 7.56 22.69 17.87
C LEU A 14 6.89 22.92 16.51
N HIS A 15 6.57 24.17 16.15
CA HIS A 15 6.01 24.54 14.84
C HIS A 15 6.84 24.05 13.65
N ARG A 16 8.17 23.99 13.79
CA ARG A 16 9.06 23.48 12.73
C ARG A 16 8.94 21.97 12.58
N VAL A 17 8.88 21.24 13.69
CA VAL A 17 8.79 19.77 13.74
C VAL A 17 7.40 19.31 13.28
N ILE A 18 6.33 19.93 13.75
CA ILE A 18 4.95 19.52 13.42
C ILE A 18 4.42 20.14 12.11
N GLY A 19 5.10 21.16 11.57
CA GLY A 19 4.65 21.90 10.40
C GLY A 19 4.31 21.02 9.18
N PRO A 20 5.13 20.00 8.83
CA PRO A 20 4.78 19.01 7.81
C PRO A 20 3.48 18.25 8.14
N ALA A 21 3.40 17.63 9.31
CA ALA A 21 2.22 16.85 9.74
C ALA A 21 0.93 17.69 9.79
N HIS A 22 1.04 18.98 10.13
CA HIS A 22 -0.09 19.93 10.09
C HIS A 22 -0.57 20.17 8.65
N ARG A 23 0.33 20.43 7.71
CA ARG A 23 -0.03 20.60 6.29
C ARG A 23 -0.64 19.33 5.71
N ASP A 24 -0.12 18.17 6.11
CA ASP A 24 -0.68 16.88 5.69
C ASP A 24 -2.11 16.69 6.24
N ALA A 25 -2.35 17.10 7.49
CA ALA A 25 -3.68 17.05 8.10
C ALA A 25 -4.69 17.97 7.39
N GLU A 26 -4.29 19.19 7.02
CA GLU A 26 -5.11 20.11 6.21
C GLU A 26 -5.44 19.53 4.83
N GLY A 27 -4.52 18.73 4.27
CA GLY A 27 -4.70 18.00 3.03
C GLY A 27 -5.63 16.79 3.12
N LEU A 28 -6.10 16.37 4.31
CA LEU A 28 -6.97 15.20 4.41
C LEU A 28 -8.37 15.47 3.84
N PRO A 29 -9.04 14.46 3.25
CA PRO A 29 -10.34 14.65 2.58
C PRO A 29 -11.39 15.31 3.47
N PHE A 30 -11.51 14.86 4.72
CA PHE A 30 -12.48 15.45 5.66
C PHE A 30 -12.10 16.88 6.09
N ALA A 31 -10.81 17.17 6.30
CA ALA A 31 -10.35 18.52 6.65
C ALA A 31 -10.62 19.52 5.51
N ARG A 32 -10.35 19.11 4.25
CA ARG A 32 -10.72 19.89 3.06
C ARG A 32 -12.22 20.08 2.96
N ALA A 33 -13.00 19.01 3.11
CA ALA A 33 -14.46 19.08 3.09
C ALA A 33 -15.01 20.05 4.14
N LEU A 34 -14.44 20.08 5.36
CA LEU A 34 -14.80 21.07 6.37
C LEU A 34 -14.46 22.50 5.93
N LEU A 35 -13.23 22.75 5.46
CA LEU A 35 -12.76 24.08 5.04
C LEU A 35 -13.54 24.63 3.84
N GLU A 36 -13.94 23.76 2.92
CA GLU A 36 -14.74 24.07 1.73
C GLU A 36 -16.24 24.13 2.03
N GLY A 37 -16.68 23.76 3.24
CA GLY A 37 -18.08 23.73 3.63
C GLY A 37 -18.91 22.64 2.95
N GLN A 38 -18.25 21.53 2.59
CA GLN A 38 -18.81 20.35 1.92
C GLN A 38 -18.96 19.14 2.85
N ALA A 39 -18.41 19.18 4.07
CA ALA A 39 -18.61 18.12 5.06
C ALA A 39 -20.10 17.99 5.41
N SER A 40 -20.57 16.77 5.65
CA SER A 40 -21.98 16.54 6.01
C SER A 40 -22.25 16.88 7.49
N PRO A 41 -23.51 17.19 7.85
CA PRO A 41 -23.91 17.29 9.26
C PRO A 41 -23.61 16.04 10.07
N ARG A 42 -23.71 14.84 9.46
CA ARG A 42 -23.42 13.55 10.11
C ARG A 42 -21.94 13.41 10.45
N GLN A 43 -21.03 13.78 9.53
CA GLN A 43 -19.60 13.77 9.80
C GLN A 43 -19.21 14.78 10.90
N ILE A 44 -19.85 15.95 10.91
CA ILE A 44 -19.65 16.95 11.97
C ILE A 44 -20.13 16.42 13.32
N ALA A 45 -21.31 15.81 13.37
CA ALA A 45 -21.83 15.19 14.59
C ALA A 45 -20.88 14.08 15.10
N ALA A 46 -20.40 13.21 14.20
CA ALA A 46 -19.48 12.15 14.54
C ALA A 46 -18.12 12.68 15.05
N LEU A 47 -17.61 13.77 14.47
CA LEU A 47 -16.42 14.46 14.98
C LEU A 47 -16.65 14.91 16.42
N LEU A 48 -17.71 15.68 16.69
CA LEU A 48 -17.99 16.22 18.02
C LEU A 48 -18.22 15.10 19.06
N ARG A 49 -18.88 14.01 18.66
CA ARG A 49 -19.04 12.79 19.46
C ARG A 49 -17.70 12.14 19.79
N ALA A 50 -16.79 12.02 18.81
CA ALA A 50 -15.47 11.43 19.01
C ALA A 50 -14.57 12.31 19.89
N LEU A 51 -14.71 13.64 19.83
CA LEU A 51 -13.93 14.57 20.64
C LEU A 51 -14.37 14.58 22.11
N LEU A 52 -15.67 14.44 22.40
CA LEU A 52 -16.21 14.50 23.77
C LEU A 52 -15.44 13.62 24.80
N PRO A 53 -15.27 12.31 24.61
CA PRO A 53 -14.56 11.49 25.59
C PRO A 53 -13.07 11.86 25.67
N VAL A 54 -12.45 12.27 24.56
CA VAL A 54 -11.03 12.66 24.52
C VAL A 54 -10.80 13.94 25.33
N TYR A 55 -11.61 14.99 25.13
CA TYR A 55 -11.52 16.22 25.92
C TYR A 55 -11.90 15.98 27.38
N THR A 56 -12.87 15.10 27.64
CA THR A 56 -13.20 14.69 29.01
C THR A 56 -11.99 14.07 29.71
N ALA A 57 -11.26 13.18 29.03
CA ALA A 57 -10.05 12.58 29.56
C ALA A 57 -8.94 13.61 29.76
N LEU A 58 -8.70 14.49 28.78
CA LEU A 58 -7.70 15.55 28.90
C LEU A 58 -7.97 16.44 30.12
N GLU A 59 -9.19 16.96 30.24
CA GLU A 59 -9.58 17.85 31.34
C GLU A 59 -9.50 17.16 32.71
N SER A 60 -9.93 15.90 32.78
CA SER A 60 -9.89 15.12 34.03
C SER A 60 -8.45 14.83 34.47
N HIS A 61 -7.58 14.46 33.54
CA HIS A 61 -6.18 14.18 33.84
C HIS A 61 -5.36 15.44 34.12
N CYS A 62 -5.69 16.58 33.50
CA CYS A 62 -5.04 17.86 33.80
C CYS A 62 -5.16 18.25 35.28
N ALA A 63 -6.31 17.96 35.92
CA ALA A 63 -6.50 18.19 37.35
C ALA A 63 -5.55 17.36 38.23
N THR A 64 -5.08 16.22 37.73
CA THR A 64 -4.22 15.26 38.43
C THR A 64 -2.73 15.42 38.11
N LEU A 65 -2.35 16.36 37.24
CA LEU A 65 -0.96 16.58 36.87
C LEU A 65 -0.11 17.04 38.08
N PRO A 66 1.21 16.74 38.07
CA PRO A 66 2.15 17.29 39.04
C PRO A 66 2.05 18.83 39.12
N PRO A 67 2.15 19.45 40.31
CA PRO A 67 2.00 20.90 40.48
C PRO A 67 2.89 21.73 39.55
N ALA A 68 4.14 21.31 39.34
CA ALA A 68 5.09 21.98 38.46
C ALA A 68 4.62 22.08 36.99
N LEU A 69 3.78 21.13 36.53
CA LEU A 69 3.21 21.11 35.20
C LEU A 69 1.84 21.78 35.17
N ARG A 70 1.01 21.51 36.17
CA ARG A 70 -0.37 22.03 36.27
C ARG A 70 -0.40 23.55 36.41
N ASP A 71 0.53 24.11 37.17
CA ASP A 71 0.52 25.52 37.57
C ASP A 71 1.37 26.40 36.62
N ALA A 72 1.76 25.87 35.44
CA ALA A 72 2.57 26.53 34.42
C ALA A 72 1.83 27.66 33.65
N GLY A 73 0.82 28.30 34.25
CA GLY A 73 0.11 29.44 33.66
C GLY A 73 -0.85 29.12 32.50
N ILE A 74 -1.13 27.85 32.22
CA ILE A 74 -2.09 27.44 31.20
C ILE A 74 -3.53 27.80 31.66
N PRO A 75 -4.34 28.50 30.84
CA PRO A 75 -5.68 28.96 31.22
C PRO A 75 -6.73 27.84 31.15
N TRP A 76 -6.59 26.80 31.98
CA TRP A 76 -7.38 25.57 31.94
C TRP A 76 -8.90 25.78 31.94
N SER A 77 -9.41 26.71 32.76
CA SER A 77 -10.85 27.01 32.84
C SER A 77 -11.40 27.56 31.53
N ASP A 78 -10.63 28.42 30.87
CA ASP A 78 -11.04 29.08 29.63
C ASP A 78 -10.91 28.12 28.43
N LEU A 79 -10.00 27.14 28.54
CA LEU A 79 -9.82 26.09 27.55
C LEU A 79 -10.89 25.00 27.64
N ALA A 80 -11.43 24.69 28.81
CA ALA A 80 -12.35 23.56 29.02
C ALA A 80 -13.49 23.53 27.98
N ARG A 81 -13.64 22.40 27.26
CA ARG A 81 -14.58 22.17 26.16
C ARG A 81 -15.62 21.10 26.47
N ARG A 82 -15.45 20.29 27.53
CA ARG A 82 -16.35 19.17 27.84
C ARG A 82 -17.82 19.57 27.84
N GLN A 83 -18.18 20.66 28.51
CA GLN A 83 -19.58 21.08 28.60
C GLN A 83 -20.16 21.52 27.24
N ALA A 84 -19.36 22.21 26.43
CA ALA A 84 -19.76 22.60 25.08
C ALA A 84 -19.95 21.37 24.18
N LEU A 85 -19.02 20.41 24.24
CA LEU A 85 -19.13 19.14 23.51
C LEU A 85 -20.33 18.31 23.98
N GLN A 86 -20.62 18.25 25.28
CA GLN A 86 -21.81 17.55 25.80
C GLN A 86 -23.09 18.15 25.22
N HIS A 87 -23.18 19.48 25.15
CA HIS A 87 -24.31 20.15 24.54
C HIS A 87 -24.43 19.82 23.05
N ASP A 88 -23.35 19.97 22.29
CA ASP A 88 -23.34 19.74 20.84
C ASP A 88 -23.67 18.28 20.49
N VAL A 89 -23.11 17.32 21.23
CA VAL A 89 -23.37 15.89 21.02
C VAL A 89 -24.84 15.55 21.29
N VAL A 90 -25.43 16.12 22.33
CA VAL A 90 -26.88 15.92 22.61
C VAL A 90 -27.72 16.58 21.52
N ALA A 91 -27.38 17.79 21.09
CA ALA A 91 -28.12 18.52 20.06
C ALA A 91 -28.09 17.81 18.68
N LEU A 92 -27.03 17.06 18.40
CA LEU A 92 -26.83 16.36 17.13
C LEU A 92 -27.02 14.83 17.21
N ALA A 93 -27.45 14.30 18.36
CA ALA A 93 -27.53 12.85 18.60
C ALA A 93 -28.36 12.11 17.54
N GLY A 94 -29.48 12.70 17.11
CA GLY A 94 -30.37 12.10 16.12
C GLY A 94 -29.76 11.90 14.72
N LEU A 95 -28.57 12.45 14.44
CA LEU A 95 -27.84 12.22 13.19
C LEU A 95 -27.03 10.91 13.20
N LEU A 96 -26.85 10.29 14.38
CA LEU A 96 -25.91 9.19 14.61
C LEU A 96 -26.57 7.93 15.19
N ASP A 97 -27.88 7.94 15.43
CA ASP A 97 -28.58 6.87 16.15
C ASP A 97 -28.48 5.51 15.43
N GLY A 98 -27.93 4.53 16.14
CA GLY A 98 -27.86 3.14 15.68
C GLY A 98 -26.91 2.90 14.50
N ASP A 99 -25.98 3.82 14.23
CA ASP A 99 -25.12 3.79 13.06
C ASP A 99 -23.89 2.87 13.25
N PRO A 100 -23.84 1.69 12.59
CA PRO A 100 -22.70 0.77 12.72
C PRO A 100 -21.42 1.32 12.08
N ALA A 101 -21.50 2.34 11.21
CA ALA A 101 -20.32 2.96 10.61
C ALA A 101 -19.46 3.74 11.61
N LEU A 102 -19.96 3.96 12.83
CA LEU A 102 -19.23 4.60 13.92
C LEU A 102 -18.25 3.67 14.65
N GLU A 103 -18.41 2.35 14.55
CA GLU A 103 -17.56 1.37 15.28
C GLU A 103 -16.05 1.56 15.05
N PRO A 104 -15.55 1.85 13.82
CA PRO A 104 -14.13 2.15 13.60
C PRO A 104 -13.66 3.44 14.30
N ILE A 105 -14.51 4.47 14.33
CA ILE A 105 -14.23 5.72 15.02
C ILE A 105 -14.17 5.49 16.53
N ASP A 106 -15.10 4.69 17.06
CA ASP A 106 -15.17 4.36 18.49
C ASP A 106 -13.93 3.59 18.95
N ARG A 107 -13.49 2.56 18.19
CA ARG A 107 -12.24 1.84 18.48
C ARG A 107 -11.02 2.76 18.48
N LEU A 108 -10.94 3.69 17.53
CA LEU A 108 -9.84 4.65 17.49
C LEU A 108 -9.86 5.59 18.70
N VAL A 109 -11.05 6.01 19.13
CA VAL A 109 -11.22 6.81 20.35
C VAL A 109 -10.79 6.01 21.57
N ASP A 110 -11.15 4.73 21.68
CA ASP A 110 -10.71 3.85 22.77
C ASP A 110 -9.18 3.71 22.82
N ASP A 111 -8.53 3.53 21.67
CA ASP A 111 -7.07 3.51 21.56
C ASP A 111 -6.45 4.83 22.08
N ILE A 112 -7.00 5.98 21.66
CA ILE A 112 -6.55 7.30 22.11
C ILE A 112 -6.72 7.45 23.63
N LEU A 113 -7.85 7.03 24.19
CA LEU A 113 -8.12 7.13 25.62
C LEU A 113 -7.16 6.27 26.44
N SER A 114 -6.89 5.04 25.96
CA SER A 114 -5.93 4.13 26.58
C SER A 114 -4.52 4.75 26.62
N ASP A 115 -4.09 5.35 25.50
CA ASP A 115 -2.80 6.03 25.43
C ASP A 115 -2.74 7.26 26.32
N LEU A 116 -3.79 8.10 26.35
CA LEU A 116 -3.84 9.27 27.22
C LEU A 116 -3.77 8.89 28.71
N ALA A 117 -4.50 7.86 29.13
CA ALA A 117 -4.47 7.38 30.51
C ALA A 117 -3.09 6.84 30.91
N ARG A 118 -2.44 6.09 30.00
CA ARG A 118 -1.08 5.59 30.18
C ARG A 118 -0.08 6.75 30.28
N LEU A 119 -0.15 7.73 29.38
CA LEU A 119 0.76 8.87 29.38
C LEU A 119 0.56 9.76 30.61
N ALA A 120 -0.68 10.06 30.98
CA ALA A 120 -0.98 10.88 32.16
C ALA A 120 -0.37 10.29 33.46
N SER A 121 -0.28 8.96 33.55
CA SER A 121 0.28 8.27 34.72
C SER A 121 1.79 8.03 34.64
N SER A 122 2.35 7.76 33.45
CA SER A 122 3.74 7.33 33.28
C SER A 122 4.69 8.36 32.68
N ALA A 123 4.17 9.34 31.93
CA ALA A 123 4.93 10.38 31.25
C ALA A 123 4.08 11.67 31.11
N PRO A 124 3.81 12.40 32.22
CA PRO A 124 2.92 13.56 32.24
C PRO A 124 3.32 14.70 31.27
N GLU A 125 4.62 14.85 31.03
CA GLU A 125 5.15 15.78 30.03
C GLU A 125 4.71 15.39 28.61
N ARG A 126 4.79 14.11 28.25
CA ARG A 126 4.31 13.60 26.96
C ARG A 126 2.80 13.74 26.83
N PHE A 127 2.05 13.51 27.92
CA PHE A 127 0.62 13.78 27.95
C PHE A 127 0.29 15.25 27.59
N LEU A 128 1.06 16.22 28.08
CA LEU A 128 0.88 17.64 27.74
C LEU A 128 1.13 17.94 26.26
N ALA A 129 1.85 17.09 25.53
CA ALA A 129 1.99 17.23 24.09
C ALA A 129 0.63 17.06 23.38
N HIS A 130 -0.23 16.16 23.86
CA HIS A 130 -1.60 16.00 23.34
C HIS A 130 -2.48 17.20 23.66
N VAL A 131 -2.31 17.82 24.83
CA VAL A 131 -2.95 19.09 25.20
C VAL A 131 -2.53 20.18 24.21
N PHE A 132 -1.24 20.31 23.93
CA PHE A 132 -0.71 21.26 22.95
C PHE A 132 -1.34 21.06 21.57
N VAL A 133 -1.30 19.84 21.04
CA VAL A 133 -1.78 19.50 19.70
C VAL A 133 -3.25 19.87 19.52
N ARG A 134 -4.10 19.56 20.52
CA ARG A 134 -5.55 19.77 20.42
C ARG A 134 -5.96 21.22 20.61
N TYR A 135 -5.64 21.81 21.77
CA TYR A 135 -6.04 23.19 22.07
C TYR A 135 -5.32 24.21 21.17
N GLY A 136 -4.06 23.95 20.80
CA GLY A 136 -3.34 24.79 19.82
C GLY A 136 -4.03 24.81 18.46
N GLY A 137 -4.60 23.68 18.04
CA GLY A 137 -5.44 23.56 16.85
C GLY A 137 -6.74 24.34 16.98
N ASP A 138 -7.48 24.17 18.08
CA ASP A 138 -8.78 24.81 18.33
C ASP A 138 -8.71 26.34 18.32
N LEU A 139 -7.65 26.90 18.92
CA LEU A 139 -7.39 28.33 19.02
C LEU A 139 -6.79 28.92 17.73
N SER A 140 -6.45 28.07 16.76
CA SER A 140 -5.85 28.49 15.49
C SER A 140 -6.77 28.13 14.32
N GLY A 141 -6.51 27.02 13.63
CA GLY A 141 -7.34 26.57 12.50
C GLY A 141 -8.79 26.30 12.91
N GLY A 142 -9.02 25.88 14.16
CA GLY A 142 -10.35 25.60 14.70
C GLY A 142 -11.34 26.77 14.58
N GLN A 143 -10.87 28.01 14.67
CA GLN A 143 -11.75 29.18 14.49
C GLN A 143 -12.27 29.32 13.06
N GLN A 144 -11.44 28.98 12.07
CA GLN A 144 -11.89 28.95 10.67
C GLN A 144 -12.87 27.79 10.44
N LEU A 145 -12.61 26.64 11.07
CA LEU A 145 -13.51 25.49 11.02
C LEU A 145 -14.86 25.82 11.67
N ALA A 146 -14.90 26.53 12.79
CA ALA A 146 -16.12 26.94 13.48
C ALA A 146 -17.08 27.70 12.55
N VAL A 147 -16.56 28.66 11.78
CA VAL A 147 -17.34 29.44 10.82
C VAL A 147 -17.95 28.52 9.75
N ARG A 148 -17.16 27.59 9.21
CA ARG A 148 -17.62 26.66 8.17
C ARG A 148 -18.62 25.64 8.70
N VAL A 149 -18.36 25.06 9.86
CA VAL A 149 -19.26 24.12 10.54
C VAL A 149 -20.61 24.77 10.81
N GLY A 150 -20.63 25.99 11.36
CA GLY A 150 -21.89 26.72 11.57
C GLY A 150 -22.65 26.98 10.27
N GLN A 151 -21.94 27.30 9.17
CA GLN A 151 -22.59 27.44 7.86
C GLN A 151 -23.25 26.13 7.38
N VAL A 152 -22.57 24.99 7.56
CA VAL A 152 -23.11 23.67 7.20
C VAL A 152 -24.33 23.32 8.05
N LEU A 153 -24.24 23.46 9.37
CA LEU A 153 -25.32 23.11 10.30
C LEU A 153 -26.56 23.99 10.07
N ARG A 154 -26.39 25.32 9.91
CA ARG A 154 -27.53 26.22 9.61
C ARG A 154 -28.21 25.90 8.29
N ARG A 155 -27.46 25.53 7.24
CA ARG A 155 -28.05 25.09 5.95
C ARG A 155 -28.89 23.82 6.10
N ALA A 156 -28.54 22.96 7.05
CA ALA A 156 -29.27 21.74 7.37
C ALA A 156 -30.40 21.95 8.41
N GLY A 157 -30.66 23.19 8.85
CA GLY A 157 -31.67 23.48 9.88
C GLY A 157 -31.27 23.04 11.29
N LEU A 158 -29.98 22.85 11.55
CA LEU A 158 -29.42 22.39 12.83
C LEU A 158 -28.81 23.57 13.62
N PRO A 159 -28.71 23.47 14.95
CA PRO A 159 -28.09 24.50 15.78
C PRO A 159 -26.58 24.62 15.51
N ASP A 160 -26.02 25.81 15.77
CA ASP A 160 -24.57 26.03 15.70
C ASP A 160 -23.85 25.25 16.81
N ALA A 161 -22.63 24.77 16.52
CA ALA A 161 -21.80 24.08 17.50
C ALA A 161 -21.15 25.06 18.49
N HIS A 162 -21.23 24.74 19.77
CA HIS A 162 -20.67 25.50 20.89
C HIS A 162 -19.18 25.18 21.13
N PHE A 163 -18.67 24.06 20.63
CA PHE A 163 -17.30 23.58 20.88
C PHE A 163 -16.22 24.67 20.69
N TRP A 164 -16.29 25.43 19.60
CA TRP A 164 -15.31 26.48 19.30
C TRP A 164 -15.60 27.84 19.93
N ALA A 165 -16.67 27.98 20.73
CA ALA A 165 -17.01 29.23 21.41
C ALA A 165 -16.26 29.34 22.75
N PHE A 166 -15.26 30.20 22.81
CA PHE A 166 -14.44 30.41 24.02
C PHE A 166 -14.98 31.57 24.87
N PRO A 167 -14.87 31.50 26.22
CA PRO A 167 -15.36 32.54 27.12
C PRO A 167 -14.51 33.83 27.07
N SER A 168 -13.27 33.72 26.57
CA SER A 168 -12.34 34.83 26.37
C SER A 168 -12.09 35.09 24.88
N PRO A 169 -11.68 36.31 24.48
CA PRO A 169 -11.18 36.57 23.13
C PRO A 169 -10.09 35.57 22.74
N VAL A 170 -10.23 34.96 21.55
CA VAL A 170 -9.39 33.83 21.16
C VAL A 170 -7.92 34.22 21.01
N ASP A 171 -7.62 35.42 20.51
CA ASP A 171 -6.24 35.90 20.38
C ASP A 171 -5.54 36.00 21.75
N ASP A 172 -6.24 36.55 22.75
CA ASP A 172 -5.73 36.66 24.13
C ASP A 172 -5.58 35.29 24.79
N LEU A 173 -6.56 34.40 24.59
CA LEU A 173 -6.52 33.04 25.11
C LEU A 173 -5.38 32.23 24.49
N LYS A 174 -5.17 32.36 23.18
CA LYS A 174 -4.07 31.75 22.44
C LYS A 174 -2.71 32.23 22.93
N GLN A 175 -2.56 33.53 23.18
CA GLN A 175 -1.31 34.06 23.72
C GLN A 175 -1.04 33.49 25.11
N ARG A 176 -2.02 33.51 26.02
CA ARG A 176 -1.87 32.92 27.37
C ARG A 176 -1.56 31.42 27.32
N PHE A 177 -2.19 30.68 26.41
CA PHE A 177 -1.91 29.26 26.20
C PHE A 177 -0.45 29.03 25.75
N HIS A 178 0.00 29.77 24.75
CA HIS A 178 1.39 29.71 24.27
C HIS A 178 2.39 30.06 25.37
N ASP A 179 2.13 31.13 26.13
CA ASP A 179 2.99 31.53 27.24
C ASP A 179 3.09 30.43 28.30
N GLY A 180 1.98 29.74 28.60
CA GLY A 180 1.98 28.62 29.53
C GLY A 180 2.76 27.40 29.04
N ILE A 181 2.65 27.07 27.75
CA ILE A 181 3.44 25.99 27.12
C ILE A 181 4.95 26.31 27.15
N GLU A 182 5.33 27.58 26.99
CA GLU A 182 6.73 28.00 27.08
C GLU A 182 7.24 27.97 28.54
N GLN A 183 6.36 28.16 29.52
CA GLN A 183 6.70 28.09 30.95
C GLN A 183 6.83 26.66 31.50
N LEU A 184 6.47 25.63 30.73
CA LEU A 184 6.63 24.24 31.19
C LEU A 184 8.10 23.94 31.54
N PRO A 185 8.37 23.28 32.69
CA PRO A 185 9.71 22.91 33.13
C PRO A 185 10.26 21.68 32.37
N LEU A 186 10.44 21.80 31.05
CA LEU A 186 11.00 20.76 30.19
C LEU A 186 12.46 21.09 29.84
N ASP A 187 13.37 20.16 30.12
CA ASP A 187 14.78 20.22 29.74
C ASP A 187 15.16 19.07 28.78
N GLY A 188 16.31 19.21 28.09
CA GLY A 188 16.96 18.20 27.24
C GLY A 188 16.04 17.10 26.67
N ASP A 189 16.11 15.92 27.28
CA ASP A 189 15.40 14.70 26.87
C ASP A 189 13.87 14.80 27.03
N ALA A 190 13.39 15.53 28.04
CA ALA A 190 11.96 15.75 28.24
C ALA A 190 11.37 16.68 27.17
N GLU A 191 12.11 17.71 26.73
CA GLU A 191 11.71 18.54 25.59
C GLU A 191 11.69 17.73 24.29
N ALA A 192 12.69 16.87 24.04
CA ALA A 192 12.70 16.00 22.87
C ALA A 192 11.54 15.01 22.87
N ALA A 193 11.29 14.33 23.99
CA ALA A 193 10.19 13.40 24.15
C ALA A 193 8.81 14.07 23.97
N PHE A 194 8.66 15.30 24.46
CA PHE A 194 7.47 16.12 24.23
C PHE A 194 7.23 16.40 22.74
N LEU A 195 8.30 16.75 22.00
CA LEU A 195 8.22 17.02 20.57
C LEU A 195 7.86 15.77 19.76
N ASP A 196 8.48 14.63 20.06
CA ASP A 196 8.17 13.34 19.43
C ASP A 196 6.73 12.91 19.70
N GLU A 197 6.26 13.08 20.95
CA GLU A 197 4.88 12.78 21.30
C GLU A 197 3.89 13.74 20.63
N ALA A 198 4.24 15.03 20.48
CA ALA A 198 3.39 15.97 19.75
C ALA A 198 3.18 15.50 18.29
N HIS A 199 4.23 14.97 17.66
CA HIS A 199 4.13 14.38 16.32
C HIS A 199 3.21 13.14 16.31
N ALA A 200 3.34 12.26 17.30
CA ALA A 200 2.45 11.10 17.47
C ALA A 200 0.97 11.53 17.68
N GLY A 201 0.73 12.56 18.50
CA GLY A 201 -0.61 13.13 18.71
C GLY A 201 -1.23 13.69 17.43
N PHE A 202 -0.44 14.32 16.55
CA PHE A 202 -0.92 14.73 15.23
C PHE A 202 -1.32 13.55 14.35
N HIS A 203 -0.55 12.46 14.35
CA HIS A 203 -0.91 11.26 13.60
C HIS A 203 -2.22 10.62 14.08
N LEU A 204 -2.49 10.62 15.40
CA LEU A 204 -3.77 10.16 15.92
C LEU A 204 -4.94 11.03 15.43
N ASN A 205 -4.77 12.36 15.40
CA ASN A 205 -5.77 13.26 14.81
C ASN A 205 -5.98 12.97 13.32
N GLN A 206 -4.91 12.74 12.55
CA GLN A 206 -5.01 12.37 11.14
C GLN A 206 -5.80 11.06 10.93
N ARG A 207 -5.57 10.03 11.77
CA ARG A 207 -6.35 8.77 11.73
C ARG A 207 -7.84 9.04 11.96
N LEU A 208 -8.18 9.90 12.92
CA LEU A 208 -9.57 10.26 13.21
C LEU A 208 -10.21 11.00 12.03
N LEU A 209 -9.52 12.00 11.46
CA LEU A 209 -10.01 12.75 10.29
C LEU A 209 -10.19 11.83 9.07
N ARG A 210 -9.34 10.83 8.87
CA ARG A 210 -9.53 9.81 7.82
C ARG A 210 -10.77 8.95 8.07
N ALA A 211 -10.95 8.45 9.30
CA ALA A 211 -12.12 7.66 9.65
C ALA A 211 -13.43 8.45 9.46
N LEU A 212 -13.43 9.76 9.78
CA LEU A 212 -14.57 10.65 9.55
C LEU A 212 -14.83 10.91 8.06
N ALA A 213 -13.80 10.97 7.22
CA ALA A 213 -13.97 11.04 5.77
C ALA A 213 -14.73 9.82 5.24
N ASP A 214 -14.44 8.65 5.80
CA ASP A 214 -15.02 7.37 5.38
C ASP A 214 -16.46 7.16 5.93
N LEU A 215 -16.97 8.00 6.84
CA LEU A 215 -18.31 7.83 7.44
C LEU A 215 -19.46 7.94 6.43
N ASP A 216 -19.31 8.85 5.47
CA ASP A 216 -20.23 9.02 4.34
C ASP A 216 -19.65 8.49 3.04
N ALA A 217 -18.49 7.83 3.09
CA ALA A 217 -18.07 7.03 1.96
C ALA A 217 -19.15 5.98 1.71
N PRO A 218 -19.45 5.67 0.44
CA PRO A 218 -20.42 4.63 0.12
C PRO A 218 -20.10 3.38 0.95
N ALA A 219 -21.11 2.90 1.67
CA ALA A 219 -21.00 1.74 2.55
C ALA A 219 -20.24 0.60 1.87
N ALA A 220 -19.64 -0.26 2.70
CA ALA A 220 -19.20 -1.62 2.40
C ALA A 220 -19.78 -2.13 1.10
N LEU A 221 -18.92 -2.61 0.17
CA LEU A 221 -19.36 -3.06 -1.15
C LEU A 221 -20.64 -3.87 -1.01
N PRO A 222 -21.70 -3.58 -1.78
CA PRO A 222 -22.83 -4.48 -1.81
C PRO A 222 -22.29 -5.84 -2.21
N LEU A 223 -22.22 -6.75 -1.23
CA LEU A 223 -21.73 -8.13 -1.38
C LEU A 223 -22.32 -8.76 -2.65
N GLU A 224 -23.57 -8.43 -2.92
CA GLU A 224 -24.31 -8.81 -4.11
C GLU A 224 -23.67 -8.34 -5.44
N LEU A 225 -23.22 -7.08 -5.54
CA LEU A 225 -22.58 -6.55 -6.76
C LEU A 225 -21.24 -7.26 -7.02
N LEU A 226 -20.43 -7.47 -5.98
CA LEU A 226 -19.19 -8.23 -6.11
C LEU A 226 -19.45 -9.66 -6.53
N LEU A 227 -20.39 -10.37 -5.89
CA LEU A 227 -20.71 -11.74 -6.25
C LEU A 227 -21.30 -11.88 -7.66
N ARG A 228 -22.01 -10.86 -8.15
CA ARG A 228 -22.63 -10.85 -9.49
C ARG A 228 -21.59 -10.69 -10.60
N HIS A 229 -20.60 -9.82 -10.40
CA HIS A 229 -19.59 -9.50 -11.42
C HIS A 229 -18.30 -10.30 -11.28
N ASP A 230 -18.06 -10.92 -10.12
CA ASP A 230 -16.85 -11.70 -9.88
C ASP A 230 -16.81 -12.95 -10.75
N ARG A 231 -15.99 -12.85 -11.81
CA ARG A 231 -15.76 -13.90 -12.78
C ARG A 231 -14.26 -14.06 -13.02
N PRO A 232 -13.79 -15.25 -13.43
CA PRO A 232 -12.38 -15.45 -13.76
C PRO A 232 -11.94 -14.53 -14.89
N VAL A 233 -11.05 -13.59 -14.57
CA VAL A 233 -10.42 -12.67 -15.52
C VAL A 233 -8.90 -12.67 -15.32
N PRO A 234 -8.11 -12.27 -16.34
CA PRO A 234 -6.68 -12.11 -16.17
C PRO A 234 -6.34 -11.12 -15.04
N ARG A 235 -5.22 -11.35 -14.37
CA ARG A 235 -4.64 -10.37 -13.41
C ARG A 235 -4.08 -9.12 -14.10
N TYR A 236 -4.07 -9.13 -15.44
CA TYR A 236 -3.48 -8.11 -16.30
C TYR A 236 -2.09 -7.66 -15.86
N THR A 237 -1.24 -8.57 -15.35
CA THR A 237 0.19 -8.29 -15.05
C THR A 237 0.92 -7.71 -16.26
N SER A 238 0.47 -8.10 -17.45
CA SER A 238 0.74 -7.47 -18.72
C SER A 238 -0.51 -7.55 -19.60
N TYR A 239 -0.55 -6.70 -20.62
CA TYR A 239 -1.39 -6.92 -21.80
C TYR A 239 -0.53 -6.82 -23.07
N PRO A 240 -0.61 -7.77 -24.02
CA PRO A 240 -1.32 -9.05 -23.91
C PRO A 240 -0.86 -9.90 -22.73
N THR A 241 -1.71 -10.84 -22.31
CA THR A 241 -1.37 -11.75 -21.22
C THR A 241 -0.38 -12.82 -21.69
N ALA A 242 0.30 -13.50 -20.76
CA ALA A 242 1.18 -14.62 -21.09
C ALA A 242 0.48 -15.78 -21.82
N GLN A 243 -0.86 -15.83 -21.87
CA GLN A 243 -1.58 -16.84 -22.64
C GLN A 243 -1.49 -16.59 -24.16
N SER A 244 -1.28 -15.34 -24.56
CA SER A 244 -1.07 -14.97 -25.97
C SER A 244 0.32 -15.33 -26.48
N PHE A 245 1.22 -15.83 -25.61
CA PHE A 245 2.58 -16.17 -26.01
C PHE A 245 2.59 -17.46 -26.82
N HIS A 246 3.28 -17.44 -27.95
CA HIS A 246 3.39 -18.56 -28.88
C HIS A 246 4.86 -18.80 -29.27
N ALA A 247 5.15 -20.00 -29.79
CA ALA A 247 6.50 -20.42 -30.16
C ALA A 247 7.05 -19.75 -31.43
N GLY A 248 6.24 -18.92 -32.11
CA GLY A 248 6.67 -18.14 -33.28
C GLY A 248 7.49 -16.89 -32.93
N VAL A 249 7.57 -16.55 -31.64
CA VAL A 249 8.50 -15.56 -31.11
C VAL A 249 9.55 -16.31 -30.30
N ASP A 250 10.80 -16.25 -30.75
CA ASP A 250 11.90 -17.07 -30.26
C ASP A 250 13.10 -16.21 -29.80
N GLY A 251 14.24 -16.87 -29.56
CA GLY A 251 15.47 -16.21 -29.12
C GLY A 251 16.03 -15.21 -30.12
N ASN A 252 15.82 -15.40 -31.42
CA ASN A 252 16.31 -14.47 -32.44
C ASN A 252 15.59 -13.13 -32.35
N ASN A 253 14.29 -13.14 -32.02
CA ASN A 253 13.55 -11.90 -31.79
C ASN A 253 14.12 -11.10 -30.62
N LEU A 254 14.46 -11.77 -29.51
CA LEU A 254 15.10 -11.11 -28.36
C LEU A 254 16.47 -10.54 -28.72
N MET A 255 17.31 -11.32 -29.40
CA MET A 255 18.64 -10.87 -29.82
C MET A 255 18.56 -9.68 -30.78
N ALA A 256 17.60 -9.69 -31.71
CA ALA A 256 17.37 -8.57 -32.62
C ALA A 256 16.91 -7.31 -31.87
N GLU A 257 16.06 -7.44 -30.85
CA GLU A 257 15.63 -6.31 -30.03
C GLU A 257 16.79 -5.74 -29.20
N LEU A 258 17.61 -6.61 -28.59
CA LEU A 258 18.80 -6.21 -27.83
C LEU A 258 19.88 -5.55 -28.69
N ALA A 259 19.99 -5.93 -29.97
CA ALA A 259 20.92 -5.34 -30.92
C ALA A 259 20.55 -3.92 -31.37
N ARG A 260 19.34 -3.44 -31.03
CA ARG A 260 18.92 -2.07 -31.35
C ARG A 260 19.69 -1.08 -30.45
N PRO A 261 20.30 -0.03 -31.02
CA PRO A 261 20.97 0.98 -30.22
C PRO A 261 20.01 1.68 -29.26
N SER A 262 20.36 1.72 -27.98
CA SER A 262 19.65 2.46 -26.94
C SER A 262 20.63 2.73 -25.79
N ASP A 263 20.61 3.94 -25.28
CA ASP A 263 21.31 4.39 -24.08
C ASP A 263 20.39 4.48 -22.85
N GLU A 264 19.08 4.28 -23.05
CA GLU A 264 18.08 4.30 -21.99
C GLU A 264 18.33 3.17 -20.98
N PRO A 265 18.23 3.47 -19.67
CA PRO A 265 18.36 2.45 -18.64
C PRO A 265 17.34 1.32 -18.75
N MET A 266 17.66 0.18 -18.15
CA MET A 266 16.83 -1.01 -18.14
C MET A 266 16.46 -1.44 -16.72
N SER A 267 15.43 -2.28 -16.65
CA SER A 267 15.13 -3.14 -15.52
C SER A 267 15.66 -4.55 -15.79
N LEU A 268 16.31 -5.17 -14.80
CA LEU A 268 16.77 -6.55 -14.85
C LEU A 268 16.02 -7.40 -13.82
N TYR A 269 15.31 -8.41 -14.30
CA TYR A 269 14.70 -9.45 -13.46
C TYR A 269 15.52 -10.73 -13.51
N VAL A 270 15.92 -11.23 -12.33
CA VAL A 270 16.62 -12.50 -12.20
C VAL A 270 15.72 -13.49 -11.49
N HIS A 271 15.37 -14.57 -12.20
CA HIS A 271 14.58 -15.65 -11.62
C HIS A 271 15.46 -16.66 -10.90
N LEU A 272 15.31 -16.81 -9.58
CA LEU A 272 16.04 -17.78 -8.77
C LEU A 272 15.08 -18.86 -8.26
N PRO A 273 15.03 -20.06 -8.87
CA PRO A 273 13.90 -20.97 -8.69
C PRO A 273 13.94 -21.80 -7.39
N PHE A 274 15.00 -21.72 -6.59
CA PHE A 274 15.23 -22.69 -5.51
C PHE A 274 14.42 -22.37 -4.25
N CYS A 275 13.82 -23.40 -3.63
CA CYS A 275 13.18 -23.33 -2.32
C CYS A 275 13.64 -24.52 -1.46
N HIS A 276 13.73 -24.34 -0.14
CA HIS A 276 13.94 -25.46 0.79
C HIS A 276 12.69 -26.34 0.89
N GLU A 277 11.51 -25.72 0.98
CA GLU A 277 10.25 -26.41 1.23
C GLU A 277 9.18 -26.05 0.20
N SER A 278 8.20 -26.95 0.05
CA SER A 278 7.08 -26.76 -0.87
C SER A 278 5.88 -26.19 -0.13
N CYS A 279 5.65 -24.89 -0.26
CA CYS A 279 4.41 -24.25 0.21
C CYS A 279 3.24 -24.72 -0.65
N TRP A 280 2.21 -25.33 -0.08
CA TRP A 280 1.16 -26.00 -0.85
C TRP A 280 0.27 -25.03 -1.64
N PHE A 281 0.21 -23.77 -1.24
CA PHE A 281 -0.49 -22.70 -1.98
C PHE A 281 0.26 -22.23 -3.24
N CYS A 282 1.59 -22.44 -3.31
CA CYS A 282 2.48 -21.70 -4.22
C CYS A 282 2.23 -22.00 -5.71
N GLY A 283 2.03 -20.93 -6.49
CA GLY A 283 1.88 -20.97 -7.95
C GLY A 283 3.13 -20.54 -8.74
N CYS A 284 4.23 -20.21 -8.05
CA CYS A 284 5.46 -19.74 -8.69
C CYS A 284 6.17 -20.85 -9.48
N ASN A 285 7.03 -20.47 -10.44
CA ASN A 285 8.00 -21.43 -10.99
C ASN A 285 9.11 -21.61 -9.95
N ARG A 286 9.26 -22.84 -9.46
CA ARG A 286 10.15 -23.16 -8.36
C ARG A 286 10.60 -24.61 -8.38
N ILE A 287 11.75 -24.87 -7.79
CA ILE A 287 12.41 -26.15 -7.60
C ILE A 287 12.67 -26.32 -6.11
N THR A 288 11.95 -27.24 -5.48
CA THR A 288 12.17 -27.57 -4.07
C THR A 288 13.35 -28.55 -3.97
N THR A 289 14.41 -28.18 -3.26
CA THR A 289 15.60 -29.01 -3.11
C THR A 289 16.38 -28.69 -1.83
N GLN A 290 17.02 -29.70 -1.24
CA GLN A 290 17.92 -29.57 -0.09
C GLN A 290 19.40 -29.69 -0.50
N ALA A 291 19.70 -29.69 -1.80
CA ALA A 291 21.05 -29.89 -2.32
C ALA A 291 21.98 -28.67 -2.13
N GLY A 292 21.45 -27.50 -1.76
CA GLY A 292 22.22 -26.28 -1.52
C GLY A 292 23.08 -25.92 -2.75
N SER A 293 24.34 -25.59 -2.49
CA SER A 293 25.32 -25.21 -3.52
C SER A 293 25.51 -26.24 -4.63
N LYS A 294 25.23 -27.53 -4.41
CA LYS A 294 25.31 -28.55 -5.48
C LYS A 294 24.26 -28.32 -6.58
N ALA A 295 23.12 -27.72 -6.25
CA ALA A 295 22.10 -27.33 -7.23
C ALA A 295 22.32 -25.89 -7.74
N VAL A 296 22.75 -24.98 -6.85
CA VAL A 296 22.91 -23.56 -7.17
C VAL A 296 24.13 -23.29 -8.05
N GLY A 297 25.28 -23.93 -7.81
CA GLY A 297 26.52 -23.72 -8.55
C GLY A 297 26.34 -23.84 -10.07
N PRO A 298 25.86 -25.00 -10.58
CA PRO A 298 25.62 -25.19 -12.02
C PRO A 298 24.58 -24.22 -12.60
N TYR A 299 23.61 -23.79 -11.79
CA TYR A 299 22.63 -22.80 -12.20
C TYR A 299 23.29 -21.43 -12.41
N LEU A 300 24.11 -20.98 -11.45
CA LEU A 300 24.86 -19.73 -11.57
C LEU A 300 25.86 -19.78 -12.74
N ASP A 301 26.55 -20.89 -12.96
CA ASP A 301 27.44 -21.05 -14.12
C ASP A 301 26.69 -20.83 -15.44
N THR A 302 25.46 -21.34 -15.53
CA THR A 302 24.62 -21.18 -16.71
C THR A 302 24.07 -19.76 -16.82
N LEU A 303 23.63 -19.18 -15.69
CA LEU A 303 23.08 -17.83 -15.64
C LEU A 303 24.14 -16.78 -16.03
N GLU A 304 25.40 -16.97 -15.62
CA GLU A 304 26.50 -16.10 -16.03
C GLU A 304 26.74 -16.14 -17.55
N ARG A 305 26.64 -17.34 -18.16
CA ARG A 305 26.73 -17.50 -19.62
C ARG A 305 25.53 -16.86 -20.34
N GLU A 306 24.34 -16.91 -19.75
CA GLU A 306 23.17 -16.22 -20.29
C GLU A 306 23.37 -14.70 -20.25
N LEU A 307 23.89 -14.17 -19.14
CA LEU A 307 24.24 -12.75 -19.04
C LEU A 307 25.32 -12.36 -20.06
N ASP A 308 26.34 -13.20 -20.30
CA ASP A 308 27.34 -12.98 -21.36
C ASP A 308 26.69 -12.90 -22.75
N LEU A 309 25.86 -13.89 -23.07
CA LEU A 309 25.21 -14.02 -24.36
C LEU A 309 24.33 -12.82 -24.67
N LEU A 310 23.51 -12.40 -23.70
CA LEU A 310 22.58 -11.28 -23.87
C LEU A 310 23.31 -9.93 -23.83
N GLY A 311 24.32 -9.78 -22.98
CA GLY A 311 25.14 -8.56 -22.92
C GLY A 311 25.91 -8.33 -24.22
N ALA A 312 26.46 -9.39 -24.83
CA ALA A 312 27.17 -9.31 -26.11
C ALA A 312 26.26 -8.98 -27.31
N ALA A 313 24.94 -9.15 -27.17
CA ALA A 313 23.97 -8.77 -28.20
C ALA A 313 23.78 -7.25 -28.28
N MET A 314 24.05 -6.53 -27.19
CA MET A 314 23.86 -5.09 -27.13
C MET A 314 25.05 -4.35 -27.76
N PRO A 315 24.82 -3.30 -28.58
CA PRO A 315 25.93 -2.53 -29.18
C PRO A 315 26.80 -1.83 -28.13
N ALA A 316 26.23 -1.50 -26.97
CA ALA A 316 26.92 -0.93 -25.82
C ALA A 316 26.21 -1.39 -24.52
N PRO A 317 26.92 -1.47 -23.38
CA PRO A 317 26.30 -1.78 -22.10
C PRO A 317 25.25 -0.74 -21.69
N ARG A 318 24.04 -1.18 -21.38
CA ARG A 318 22.95 -0.33 -20.88
C ARG A 318 22.94 -0.30 -19.35
N PRO A 319 22.77 0.88 -18.70
CA PRO A 319 22.65 0.97 -17.26
C PRO A 319 21.42 0.24 -16.73
N ILE A 320 21.54 -0.46 -15.59
CA ILE A 320 20.40 -1.00 -14.86
C ILE A 320 19.94 0.03 -13.83
N ALA A 321 18.73 0.55 -14.00
CA ALA A 321 18.06 1.43 -13.06
C ALA A 321 17.16 0.66 -12.08
N GLN A 322 16.70 -0.53 -12.45
CA GLN A 322 15.93 -1.43 -11.58
C GLN A 322 16.49 -2.84 -11.61
N LEU A 323 16.74 -3.43 -10.44
CA LEU A 323 17.14 -4.83 -10.30
C LEU A 323 16.15 -5.53 -9.39
N HIS A 324 15.66 -6.70 -9.80
CA HIS A 324 14.77 -7.51 -8.98
C HIS A 324 15.19 -8.97 -9.01
N TRP A 325 15.47 -9.52 -7.83
CA TRP A 325 15.66 -10.96 -7.64
C TRP A 325 14.40 -11.56 -7.02
N GLY A 326 13.78 -12.49 -7.74
CA GLY A 326 12.55 -13.17 -7.29
C GLY A 326 12.46 -14.61 -7.77
N GLY A 327 11.29 -15.21 -7.65
CA GLY A 327 10.98 -16.52 -8.25
C GLY A 327 10.61 -17.59 -7.23
N GLY A 328 11.59 -18.41 -6.84
CA GLY A 328 11.45 -19.35 -5.72
C GLY A 328 11.76 -18.64 -4.42
N THR A 329 13.03 -18.66 -4.01
CA THR A 329 13.50 -18.00 -2.79
C THR A 329 14.93 -17.50 -3.00
N PRO A 330 15.14 -16.24 -3.43
CA PRO A 330 16.46 -15.66 -3.66
C PRO A 330 17.45 -15.83 -2.50
N ASN A 331 16.99 -15.72 -1.24
CA ASN A 331 17.83 -15.97 -0.06
C ASN A 331 18.12 -17.46 0.23
N TYR A 332 17.81 -18.37 -0.70
CA TYR A 332 18.35 -19.73 -0.74
C TYR A 332 19.86 -19.73 -1.09
N LEU A 333 20.28 -18.81 -1.95
CA LEU A 333 21.70 -18.63 -2.30
C LEU A 333 22.44 -18.24 -1.03
N ASN A 334 23.60 -18.84 -0.78
CA ASN A 334 24.46 -18.46 0.32
C ASN A 334 25.14 -17.09 0.06
N PRO A 335 25.79 -16.46 1.06
CA PRO A 335 26.43 -15.15 0.90
C PRO A 335 27.38 -15.03 -0.29
N SER A 336 28.27 -16.02 -0.47
CA SER A 336 29.25 -16.03 -1.57
C SER A 336 28.59 -16.16 -2.95
N GLU A 337 27.50 -16.93 -3.04
CA GLU A 337 26.73 -17.11 -4.27
C GLU A 337 25.97 -15.84 -4.66
N ARG A 338 25.40 -15.12 -3.69
CA ARG A 338 24.77 -13.81 -3.92
C ARG A 338 25.80 -12.80 -4.41
N GLN A 339 26.96 -12.72 -3.75
CA GLN A 339 28.04 -11.83 -4.17
C GLN A 339 28.53 -12.16 -5.58
N ARG A 340 28.71 -13.44 -5.89
CA ARG A 340 29.10 -13.94 -7.21
C ARG A 340 28.12 -13.47 -8.30
N LEU A 341 26.81 -13.65 -8.08
CA LEU A 341 25.78 -13.24 -9.03
C LEU A 341 25.74 -11.72 -9.20
N TRP A 342 25.80 -10.97 -8.11
CA TRP A 342 25.83 -9.50 -8.17
C TRP A 342 27.00 -8.99 -9.01
N GLN A 343 28.21 -9.51 -8.76
CA GLN A 343 29.40 -9.16 -9.52
C GLN A 343 29.27 -9.58 -11.00
N ALA A 344 28.66 -10.73 -11.28
CA ALA A 344 28.43 -11.16 -12.66
C ALA A 344 27.52 -10.21 -13.43
N ILE A 345 26.49 -9.66 -12.78
CA ILE A 345 25.63 -8.63 -13.37
C ILE A 345 26.43 -7.34 -13.57
N ALA A 346 27.09 -6.84 -12.51
CA ALA A 346 27.83 -5.58 -12.53
C ALA A 346 28.97 -5.54 -13.58
N ARG A 347 29.59 -6.69 -13.89
CA ARG A 347 30.61 -6.80 -14.94
C ARG A 347 30.09 -6.53 -16.35
N ARG A 348 28.79 -6.74 -16.59
CA ARG A 348 28.17 -6.72 -17.92
C ARG A 348 27.23 -5.54 -18.11
N PHE A 349 26.58 -5.13 -17.02
CA PHE A 349 25.64 -4.03 -17.01
C PHE A 349 26.04 -3.04 -15.91
N PRO A 350 26.36 -1.78 -16.26
CA PRO A 350 26.62 -0.76 -15.25
C PRO A 350 25.34 -0.52 -14.43
N PHE A 351 25.49 -0.14 -13.15
CA PHE A 351 24.36 0.25 -12.32
C PHE A 351 24.17 1.77 -12.37
N SER A 352 22.91 2.22 -12.47
CA SER A 352 22.60 3.64 -12.34
C SER A 352 22.90 4.15 -10.92
N PRO A 353 23.28 5.42 -10.74
CA PRO A 353 23.54 5.99 -9.41
C PRO A 353 22.34 5.92 -8.44
N ASP A 354 21.14 5.89 -9.00
CA ASP A 354 19.85 5.83 -8.31
C ASP A 354 19.20 4.44 -8.41
N LEU A 355 20.01 3.37 -8.50
CA LEU A 355 19.56 1.99 -8.63
C LEU A 355 18.48 1.62 -7.60
N GLU A 356 17.34 1.14 -8.07
CA GLU A 356 16.35 0.44 -7.25
C GLU A 356 16.60 -1.07 -7.29
N ALA A 357 17.27 -1.60 -6.27
CA ALA A 357 17.59 -3.01 -6.15
C ALA A 357 16.71 -3.69 -5.10
N SER A 358 15.89 -4.63 -5.55
CA SER A 358 14.90 -5.35 -4.76
C SER A 358 15.15 -6.86 -4.72
N ILE A 359 14.85 -7.49 -3.59
CA ILE A 359 14.95 -8.93 -3.40
C ILE A 359 13.76 -9.49 -2.62
N GLU A 360 13.22 -10.62 -3.08
CA GLU A 360 12.25 -11.42 -2.34
C GLU A 360 12.97 -12.37 -1.37
N VAL A 361 12.50 -12.46 -0.12
CA VAL A 361 13.09 -13.35 0.89
C VAL A 361 12.05 -14.19 1.63
N ASN A 362 12.48 -15.38 2.01
CA ASN A 362 11.80 -16.22 2.99
C ASN A 362 12.31 -15.87 4.40
N PRO A 363 11.46 -15.41 5.33
CA PRO A 363 11.90 -15.00 6.66
C PRO A 363 12.27 -16.17 7.59
N GLU A 364 11.88 -17.41 7.29
CA GLU A 364 12.02 -18.58 8.18
C GLU A 364 13.45 -18.81 8.66
N ARG A 365 14.43 -18.67 7.75
CA ARG A 365 15.86 -18.90 8.02
C ARG A 365 16.69 -17.63 7.85
N LEU A 366 16.03 -16.48 7.84
CA LEU A 366 16.69 -15.19 7.76
C LEU A 366 17.30 -14.86 9.13
N ASP A 367 18.50 -14.32 9.15
CA ASP A 367 19.15 -13.80 10.35
C ASP A 367 19.62 -12.35 10.11
N ARG A 368 20.06 -11.68 11.18
CA ARG A 368 20.51 -10.28 11.15
C ARG A 368 21.66 -10.07 10.16
N ASP A 369 22.66 -10.95 10.18
CA ASP A 369 23.86 -10.82 9.37
C ASP A 369 23.53 -10.97 7.88
N ALA A 370 22.63 -11.89 7.52
CA ALA A 370 22.16 -12.05 6.15
C ALA A 370 21.45 -10.78 5.64
N VAL A 371 20.62 -10.14 6.47
CA VAL A 371 19.95 -8.87 6.10
C VAL A 371 20.97 -7.75 5.88
N GLN A 372 21.95 -7.61 6.77
CA GLN A 372 23.02 -6.62 6.63
C GLN A 372 23.85 -6.85 5.37
N GLN A 373 24.19 -8.12 5.06
CA GLN A 373 24.92 -8.46 3.84
C GLN A 373 24.12 -8.14 2.57
N LEU A 374 22.79 -8.33 2.58
CA LEU A 374 21.95 -7.93 1.44
C LEU A 374 22.00 -6.41 1.23
N ARG A 375 21.91 -5.62 2.30
CA ARG A 375 22.04 -4.16 2.22
C ARG A 375 23.41 -3.74 1.69
N GLN A 376 24.48 -4.33 2.22
CA GLN A 376 25.87 -4.06 1.81
C GLN A 376 26.14 -4.41 0.35
N LEU A 377 25.48 -5.47 -0.15
CA LEU A 377 25.63 -5.88 -1.54
C LEU A 377 25.05 -4.84 -2.50
N GLY A 378 24.02 -4.10 -2.07
CA GLY A 378 23.41 -3.00 -2.81
C GLY A 378 21.89 -3.02 -2.87
N PHE A 379 21.23 -4.03 -2.29
CA PHE A 379 19.76 -4.04 -2.19
C PHE A 379 19.30 -2.92 -1.26
N ASN A 380 18.36 -2.10 -1.71
CA ASN A 380 17.72 -1.04 -0.91
C ASN A 380 16.23 -1.27 -0.70
N ARG A 381 15.65 -2.26 -1.39
CA ARG A 381 14.25 -2.68 -1.24
C ARG A 381 14.18 -4.18 -0.94
N ILE A 382 13.23 -4.60 -0.10
CA ILE A 382 13.09 -6.00 0.29
C ILE A 382 11.63 -6.40 0.45
N SER A 383 11.28 -7.60 0.01
CA SER A 383 9.96 -8.18 0.21
C SER A 383 10.08 -9.49 0.97
N PHE A 384 9.22 -9.75 1.94
CA PHE A 384 9.16 -11.08 2.55
C PHE A 384 7.75 -11.65 2.67
N GLY A 385 7.68 -12.96 2.46
CA GLY A 385 6.42 -13.69 2.49
C GLY A 385 5.95 -14.03 3.90
N LEU A 386 5.04 -13.24 4.46
CA LEU A 386 4.37 -13.49 5.74
C LEU A 386 3.23 -14.51 5.60
N GLN A 387 2.40 -14.33 4.57
CA GLN A 387 1.26 -15.15 4.17
C GLN A 387 0.10 -15.19 5.18
N ASP A 388 0.35 -15.73 6.37
CA ASP A 388 -0.59 -15.78 7.50
C ASP A 388 0.18 -15.98 8.82
N VAL A 389 -0.35 -15.54 9.96
CA VAL A 389 0.26 -15.71 11.29
C VAL A 389 -0.40 -16.79 12.15
N ASP A 390 -1.57 -17.28 11.76
CA ASP A 390 -2.30 -18.34 12.45
C ASP A 390 -1.58 -19.69 12.26
N PRO A 391 -1.13 -20.36 13.34
CA PRO A 391 -0.39 -21.62 13.23
C PRO A 391 -1.15 -22.74 12.54
N ALA A 392 -2.49 -22.79 12.64
CA ALA A 392 -3.29 -23.81 11.99
C ALA A 392 -3.39 -23.56 10.48
N VAL A 393 -3.54 -22.30 10.05
CA VAL A 393 -3.49 -21.91 8.63
C VAL A 393 -2.11 -22.22 8.04
N GLN A 394 -1.04 -21.82 8.74
CA GLN A 394 0.35 -22.10 8.35
C GLN A 394 0.62 -23.60 8.17
N ALA A 395 0.19 -24.44 9.12
CA ALA A 395 0.33 -25.88 9.03
C ALA A 395 -0.46 -26.47 7.86
N ALA A 396 -1.69 -25.99 7.63
CA ALA A 396 -2.55 -26.46 6.54
C ALA A 396 -1.99 -26.18 5.14
N VAL A 397 -1.02 -25.26 5.02
CA VAL A 397 -0.37 -24.92 3.75
C VAL A 397 1.13 -25.27 3.72
N ASN A 398 1.62 -25.97 4.73
CA ASN A 398 3.03 -26.38 4.88
C ASN A 398 3.99 -25.18 4.82
N ARG A 399 3.73 -24.18 5.68
CA ARG A 399 4.50 -22.94 5.76
C ARG A 399 4.51 -22.38 7.18
N VAL A 400 5.24 -23.03 8.08
CA VAL A 400 5.28 -22.62 9.49
C VAL A 400 6.41 -21.61 9.72
N VAL A 401 6.06 -20.40 10.12
CA VAL A 401 7.00 -19.34 10.51
C VAL A 401 6.46 -18.66 11.77
N PRO A 402 7.16 -18.75 12.91
CA PRO A 402 6.74 -18.09 14.15
C PRO A 402 6.64 -16.56 13.98
N VAL A 403 5.66 -15.94 14.64
CA VAL A 403 5.46 -14.47 14.60
C VAL A 403 6.69 -13.72 15.10
N GLU A 404 7.37 -14.24 16.11
CA GLU A 404 8.61 -13.69 16.65
C GLU A 404 9.71 -13.63 15.58
N GLN A 405 9.77 -14.62 14.67
CA GLN A 405 10.72 -14.59 13.57
C GLN A 405 10.37 -13.50 12.55
N LEU A 406 9.07 -13.27 12.27
CA LEU A 406 8.62 -12.19 11.39
C LEU A 406 8.95 -10.81 11.98
N ARG A 407 8.69 -10.62 13.29
CA ARG A 407 9.04 -9.40 14.03
C ARG A 407 10.55 -9.14 14.02
N ARG A 408 11.37 -10.17 14.25
CA ARG A 408 12.84 -10.08 14.15
C ARG A 408 13.29 -9.70 12.74
N ALA A 409 12.76 -10.36 11.71
CA ALA A 409 13.07 -10.06 10.32
C ALA A 409 12.77 -8.60 9.98
N MET A 410 11.58 -8.10 10.35
CA MET A 410 11.20 -6.70 10.18
C MET A 410 12.17 -5.75 10.91
N ALA A 411 12.50 -6.05 12.16
CA ALA A 411 13.44 -5.24 12.95
C ALA A 411 14.83 -5.17 12.29
N TRP A 412 15.37 -6.30 11.83
CA TRP A 412 16.67 -6.32 11.16
C TRP A 412 16.67 -5.57 9.83
N MET A 413 15.57 -5.63 9.06
CA MET A 413 15.45 -4.87 7.80
C MET A 413 15.44 -3.37 8.03
N ARG A 414 14.74 -2.91 9.09
CA ARG A 414 14.78 -1.50 9.50
C ARG A 414 16.15 -1.08 10.01
N GLU A 415 16.78 -1.92 10.83
CA GLU A 415 18.13 -1.68 11.35
C GLU A 415 19.15 -1.54 10.21
N ALA A 416 19.02 -2.37 9.17
CA ALA A 416 19.85 -2.30 7.97
C ALA A 416 19.47 -1.13 7.03
N ALA A 417 18.50 -0.29 7.40
CA ALA A 417 18.06 0.87 6.61
C ALA A 417 17.65 0.49 5.17
N PHE A 418 16.83 -0.55 5.02
CA PHE A 418 16.07 -0.75 3.79
C PHE A 418 15.07 0.41 3.63
N GLU A 419 15.00 0.97 2.43
CA GLU A 419 14.17 2.15 2.10
C GLU A 419 12.70 1.79 1.85
N SER A 420 12.43 0.53 1.52
CA SER A 420 11.08 0.02 1.31
C SER A 420 11.01 -1.47 1.62
N ILE A 421 10.22 -1.82 2.63
CA ILE A 421 9.95 -3.17 3.09
C ILE A 421 8.51 -3.54 2.73
N ASN A 422 8.36 -4.55 1.87
CA ASN A 422 7.06 -5.14 1.53
C ASN A 422 6.82 -6.43 2.32
N VAL A 423 5.55 -6.69 2.67
CA VAL A 423 5.11 -8.01 3.11
C VAL A 423 4.02 -8.57 2.20
N ASP A 424 4.11 -9.87 1.93
CA ASP A 424 3.07 -10.59 1.19
C ASP A 424 2.13 -11.28 2.15
N VAL A 425 0.82 -11.10 1.96
CA VAL A 425 -0.27 -11.67 2.74
C VAL A 425 -1.24 -12.35 1.79
N ILE A 426 -1.78 -13.52 2.16
CA ILE A 426 -2.73 -14.25 1.30
C ILE A 426 -4.09 -14.38 1.98
N CYS A 427 -5.12 -13.84 1.34
CA CYS A 427 -6.52 -14.06 1.69
C CYS A 427 -7.10 -15.25 0.92
N GLY A 428 -7.80 -16.15 1.61
CA GLY A 428 -8.46 -17.33 1.04
C GLY A 428 -7.74 -18.67 1.29
N LEU A 429 -6.74 -18.74 2.18
CA LEU A 429 -6.07 -19.98 2.53
C LEU A 429 -6.98 -20.92 3.36
N PRO A 430 -6.73 -22.24 3.35
CA PRO A 430 -7.46 -23.18 4.19
C PRO A 430 -7.48 -22.79 5.67
N LEU A 431 -8.62 -23.03 6.33
CA LEU A 431 -8.87 -22.75 7.74
C LEU A 431 -8.88 -21.26 8.13
N GLN A 432 -8.73 -20.33 7.18
CA GLN A 432 -8.96 -18.92 7.44
C GLN A 432 -10.45 -18.66 7.71
N THR A 433 -10.70 -17.76 8.66
CA THR A 433 -12.02 -17.19 8.96
C THR A 433 -11.85 -15.67 9.09
N PRO A 434 -12.92 -14.87 9.00
CA PRO A 434 -12.84 -13.43 9.23
C PRO A 434 -12.08 -13.04 10.51
N GLY A 435 -12.33 -13.74 11.62
CA GLY A 435 -11.63 -13.48 12.88
C GLY A 435 -10.14 -13.83 12.85
N ARG A 436 -9.76 -14.99 12.30
CA ARG A 436 -8.34 -15.38 12.17
C ARG A 436 -7.57 -14.44 11.25
N PHE A 437 -8.18 -14.08 10.13
CA PHE A 437 -7.54 -13.20 9.17
C PHE A 437 -7.44 -11.76 9.69
N ALA A 438 -8.42 -11.28 10.46
CA ALA A 438 -8.31 -9.99 11.15
C ALA A 438 -7.09 -9.97 12.10
N ALA A 439 -6.83 -11.05 12.84
CA ALA A 439 -5.63 -11.16 13.68
C ALA A 439 -4.33 -11.13 12.85
N THR A 440 -4.31 -11.77 11.68
CA THR A 440 -3.19 -11.65 10.71
C THR A 440 -2.98 -10.21 10.28
N ILE A 441 -4.03 -9.48 9.93
CA ILE A 441 -3.93 -8.08 9.51
C ILE A 441 -3.52 -7.17 10.67
N ASP A 442 -3.99 -7.44 11.88
CA ASP A 442 -3.55 -6.70 13.08
C ASP A 442 -2.05 -6.88 13.33
N GLU A 443 -1.51 -8.08 13.11
CA GLU A 443 -0.07 -8.30 13.20
C GLU A 443 0.69 -7.59 12.07
N VAL A 444 0.18 -7.60 10.84
CA VAL A 444 0.76 -6.83 9.73
C VAL A 444 0.78 -5.33 10.05
N ALA A 445 -0.31 -4.79 10.60
CA ALA A 445 -0.39 -3.40 11.05
C ALA A 445 0.63 -3.09 12.15
N ARG A 446 0.80 -3.98 13.14
CA ARG A 446 1.83 -3.87 14.18
C ARG A 446 3.24 -3.90 13.62
N LEU A 447 3.51 -4.79 12.66
CA LEU A 447 4.79 -4.85 11.96
C LEU A 447 5.05 -3.56 11.18
N ARG A 448 4.01 -2.87 10.72
CA ARG A 448 4.04 -1.58 10.00
C ARG A 448 4.98 -1.57 8.79
N PRO A 449 4.89 -2.53 7.85
CA PRO A 449 5.69 -2.53 6.64
C PRO A 449 5.41 -1.28 5.79
N ASP A 450 6.32 -0.87 4.92
CA ASP A 450 6.06 0.28 4.04
C ASP A 450 5.00 -0.05 2.98
N ARG A 451 5.00 -1.32 2.54
CA ARG A 451 4.07 -1.84 1.52
C ARG A 451 3.50 -3.21 1.90
N ILE A 452 2.30 -3.48 1.42
CA ILE A 452 1.60 -4.75 1.63
C ILE A 452 1.04 -5.22 0.30
N SER A 453 1.39 -6.45 -0.08
CA SER A 453 0.74 -7.17 -1.17
C SER A 453 -0.27 -8.16 -0.58
N LEU A 454 -1.56 -7.82 -0.66
CA LEU A 454 -2.68 -8.62 -0.16
C LEU A 454 -3.28 -9.46 -1.28
N PHE A 455 -2.69 -10.63 -1.54
CA PHE A 455 -3.11 -11.51 -2.62
C PHE A 455 -4.38 -12.28 -2.28
N SER A 456 -5.30 -12.35 -3.24
CA SER A 456 -6.39 -13.33 -3.21
C SER A 456 -5.90 -14.70 -3.71
N PHE A 457 -6.10 -15.74 -2.90
CA PHE A 457 -5.66 -17.11 -3.18
C PHE A 457 -6.37 -17.70 -4.41
N ALA A 458 -5.60 -18.21 -5.35
CA ALA A 458 -6.11 -18.90 -6.52
C ALA A 458 -5.94 -20.42 -6.35
N TYR A 459 -7.03 -21.11 -6.06
CA TYR A 459 -7.07 -22.57 -5.98
C TYR A 459 -7.30 -23.19 -7.36
N LEU A 460 -6.22 -23.67 -7.98
CA LEU A 460 -6.13 -24.19 -9.35
C LEU A 460 -5.44 -25.57 -9.39
N PRO A 461 -5.93 -26.58 -8.65
CA PRO A 461 -5.23 -27.87 -8.45
C PRO A 461 -5.02 -28.71 -9.73
N ARG A 462 -5.72 -28.38 -10.81
CA ARG A 462 -5.49 -28.98 -12.14
C ARG A 462 -4.20 -28.46 -12.78
N GLN A 463 -3.95 -27.16 -12.68
CA GLN A 463 -2.80 -26.46 -13.25
C GLN A 463 -1.59 -26.46 -12.31
N LEU A 464 -1.84 -26.47 -11.00
CA LEU A 464 -0.84 -26.43 -9.93
C LEU A 464 -0.97 -27.71 -9.06
N PRO A 465 -0.36 -28.84 -9.45
CA PRO A 465 -0.57 -30.12 -8.78
C PRO A 465 -0.24 -30.13 -7.28
N LEU A 466 0.67 -29.25 -6.83
CA LEU A 466 1.03 -29.14 -5.42
C LEU A 466 -0.16 -28.73 -4.54
N GLN A 467 -1.08 -27.92 -5.07
CA GLN A 467 -2.28 -27.48 -4.36
C GLN A 467 -3.25 -28.63 -4.05
N ARG A 468 -3.11 -29.80 -4.68
CA ARG A 468 -3.90 -31.00 -4.33
C ARG A 468 -3.64 -31.53 -2.91
N ARG A 469 -2.58 -31.04 -2.26
CA ARG A 469 -2.29 -31.32 -0.84
C ARG A 469 -3.17 -30.50 0.11
N LEU A 470 -3.77 -29.41 -0.36
CA LEU A 470 -4.73 -28.62 0.39
C LEU A 470 -6.07 -29.37 0.46
N ARG A 471 -6.76 -29.28 1.59
CA ARG A 471 -8.10 -29.84 1.76
C ARG A 471 -9.14 -28.83 1.22
N PRO A 472 -9.88 -29.14 0.14
CA PRO A 472 -10.80 -28.17 -0.46
C PRO A 472 -11.92 -27.73 0.48
N GLN A 473 -12.37 -28.63 1.37
CA GLN A 473 -13.44 -28.35 2.34
C GLN A 473 -13.04 -27.34 3.42
N ASP A 474 -11.74 -27.08 3.59
CA ASP A 474 -11.23 -26.09 4.55
C ASP A 474 -11.14 -24.70 3.93
N LEU A 475 -11.34 -24.56 2.61
CA LEU A 475 -11.26 -23.26 1.95
C LEU A 475 -12.45 -22.40 2.41
N PRO A 476 -12.21 -21.11 2.72
CA PRO A 476 -13.27 -20.21 3.13
C PRO A 476 -14.30 -20.02 2.01
N SER A 477 -15.56 -19.82 2.40
CA SER A 477 -16.62 -19.47 1.45
C SER A 477 -16.35 -18.10 0.80
N ARG A 478 -17.00 -17.83 -0.34
CA ARG A 478 -16.91 -16.51 -1.01
C ARG A 478 -17.28 -15.37 -0.07
N GLN A 479 -18.33 -15.55 0.74
CA GLN A 479 -18.77 -14.56 1.73
C GLN A 479 -17.69 -14.32 2.81
N GLN A 480 -17.05 -15.39 3.31
CA GLN A 480 -15.96 -15.24 4.27
C GLN A 480 -14.76 -14.50 3.65
N ARG A 481 -14.39 -14.82 2.41
CA ARG A 481 -13.30 -14.14 1.68
C ARG A 481 -13.59 -12.66 1.50
N LEU A 482 -14.82 -12.30 1.18
CA LEU A 482 -15.24 -10.91 1.08
C LEU A 482 -15.15 -10.17 2.41
N ALA A 483 -15.69 -10.75 3.47
CA ALA A 483 -15.58 -10.18 4.81
C ALA A 483 -14.12 -9.99 5.25
N MET A 484 -13.24 -10.95 4.90
CA MET A 484 -11.80 -10.86 5.15
C MET A 484 -11.13 -9.72 4.38
N LEU A 485 -11.39 -9.60 3.07
CA LEU A 485 -10.82 -8.55 2.24
C LEU A 485 -11.30 -7.16 2.66
N GLU A 486 -12.60 -7.02 2.94
CA GLU A 486 -13.20 -5.76 3.37
C GLU A 486 -12.67 -5.34 4.75
N GLY A 487 -12.62 -6.28 5.71
CA GLY A 487 -12.05 -6.05 7.03
C GLY A 487 -10.58 -5.65 6.95
N ALA A 488 -9.80 -6.32 6.10
CA ALA A 488 -8.40 -5.97 5.87
C ALA A 488 -8.25 -4.56 5.29
N HIS A 489 -9.04 -4.21 4.27
CA HIS A 489 -9.00 -2.90 3.64
C HIS A 489 -9.33 -1.78 4.64
N ARG A 490 -10.39 -1.97 5.43
CA ARG A 490 -10.79 -1.01 6.47
C ARG A 490 -9.70 -0.85 7.53
N ARG A 491 -9.13 -1.97 8.02
CA ARG A 491 -8.07 -1.93 9.03
C ARG A 491 -6.83 -1.23 8.49
N LEU A 492 -6.33 -1.60 7.31
CA LEU A 492 -5.12 -0.99 6.74
C LEU A 492 -5.30 0.51 6.48
N ARG A 493 -6.45 0.96 5.98
CA ARG A 493 -6.73 2.40 5.82
C ARG A 493 -6.70 3.15 7.15
N SER A 494 -7.24 2.55 8.21
CA SER A 494 -7.19 3.14 9.56
C SER A 494 -5.76 3.24 10.14
N GLU A 495 -4.82 2.51 9.54
CA GLU A 495 -3.39 2.50 9.88
C GLU A 495 -2.54 3.33 8.91
N ASN A 496 -3.16 4.28 8.19
CA ASN A 496 -2.49 5.21 7.26
C ASN A 496 -1.92 4.56 5.98
N TYR A 497 -2.46 3.42 5.57
CA TYR A 497 -2.17 2.86 4.25
C TYR A 497 -3.15 3.36 3.19
N ASP A 498 -2.61 3.86 2.08
CA ASP A 498 -3.38 4.16 0.88
C ASP A 498 -3.53 2.88 0.03
N ALA A 499 -4.73 2.63 -0.49
CA ALA A 499 -4.98 1.54 -1.41
C ALA A 499 -4.49 1.95 -2.81
N ILE A 500 -3.35 1.38 -3.22
CA ILE A 500 -2.71 1.64 -4.51
C ILE A 500 -3.46 0.95 -5.64
N GLY A 501 -3.83 -0.30 -5.39
CA GLY A 501 -4.51 -1.19 -6.31
C GLY A 501 -5.44 -2.14 -5.54
N MET A 502 -6.10 -3.06 -6.27
CA MET A 502 -6.98 -4.07 -5.65
C MET A 502 -6.30 -4.87 -4.53
N ASP A 503 -5.02 -5.21 -4.70
CA ASP A 503 -4.25 -6.09 -3.82
C ASP A 503 -2.96 -5.44 -3.29
N HIS A 504 -2.79 -4.13 -3.43
CA HIS A 504 -1.58 -3.44 -2.99
C HIS A 504 -1.90 -2.21 -2.14
N PHE A 505 -1.21 -2.10 -1.02
CA PHE A 505 -1.28 -1.00 -0.08
C PHE A 505 0.12 -0.46 0.18
N ALA A 506 0.23 0.85 0.38
CA ALA A 506 1.48 1.48 0.80
C ALA A 506 1.17 2.56 1.84
N LEU A 507 2.10 2.83 2.75
CA LEU A 507 1.96 3.97 3.66
C LEU A 507 1.74 5.26 2.85
N ALA A 508 0.92 6.17 3.36
CA ALA A 508 0.50 7.35 2.62
C ALA A 508 1.65 8.29 2.20
N ASP A 509 2.80 8.20 2.88
CA ASP A 509 4.04 8.91 2.57
C ASP A 509 5.00 8.10 1.69
N ASP A 510 4.75 6.82 1.41
CA ASP A 510 5.55 6.02 0.48
C ASP A 510 5.48 6.62 -0.95
N PRO A 511 6.62 6.69 -1.68
CA PRO A 511 6.66 7.20 -3.05
C PRO A 511 5.62 6.58 -4.01
N LEU A 512 5.22 5.32 -3.79
CA LEU A 512 4.21 4.63 -4.58
C LEU A 512 2.80 5.18 -4.33
N ALA A 513 2.46 5.51 -3.07
CA ALA A 513 1.19 6.16 -2.73
C ALA A 513 1.12 7.58 -3.30
N GLN A 514 2.23 8.31 -3.23
CA GLN A 514 2.34 9.62 -3.85
C GLN A 514 2.16 9.54 -5.37
N ALA A 515 2.84 8.60 -6.04
CA ALA A 515 2.71 8.37 -7.48
C ALA A 515 1.28 7.97 -7.88
N ALA A 516 0.60 7.13 -7.09
CA ALA A 516 -0.78 6.76 -7.32
C ALA A 516 -1.72 7.97 -7.27
N ARG A 517 -1.58 8.84 -6.25
CA ARG A 517 -2.39 10.07 -6.12
C ARG A 517 -2.12 11.07 -7.25
N ASN A 518 -0.90 11.12 -7.76
CA ASN A 518 -0.49 12.02 -8.83
C ASN A 518 -0.73 11.45 -10.24
N GLY A 519 -1.30 10.25 -10.38
CA GLY A 519 -1.49 9.61 -11.68
C GLY A 519 -0.18 9.21 -12.37
N GLN A 520 0.88 8.96 -11.61
CA GLN A 520 2.23 8.61 -12.11
C GLN A 520 2.56 7.14 -11.85
N LEU A 521 1.56 6.33 -11.52
CA LEU A 521 1.76 4.91 -11.24
C LEU A 521 2.00 4.10 -12.52
N HIS A 522 3.00 3.24 -12.49
CA HIS A 522 3.29 2.29 -13.55
C HIS A 522 3.20 0.87 -13.04
N ARG A 523 3.13 -0.11 -13.95
CA ARG A 523 3.06 -1.53 -13.60
C ARG A 523 3.81 -2.42 -14.58
N ASN A 524 4.53 -3.39 -14.05
CA ASN A 524 5.21 -4.45 -14.79
C ASN A 524 4.91 -5.83 -14.16
N PHE A 525 5.63 -6.87 -14.57
CA PHE A 525 5.43 -8.23 -14.06
C PHE A 525 5.78 -8.40 -12.57
N GLN A 526 6.59 -7.52 -11.99
CA GLN A 526 6.96 -7.50 -10.57
C GLN A 526 5.97 -6.69 -9.72
N GLY A 527 5.05 -5.95 -10.33
CA GLY A 527 4.02 -5.18 -9.63
C GLY A 527 4.03 -3.70 -9.99
N TYR A 528 3.51 -2.86 -9.08
CA TYR A 528 3.50 -1.42 -9.27
C TYR A 528 4.89 -0.79 -9.08
N SER A 529 5.17 0.24 -9.87
CA SER A 529 6.45 0.95 -9.90
C SER A 529 6.20 2.45 -9.99
N THR A 530 7.10 3.22 -9.39
CA THR A 530 7.20 4.69 -9.53
C THR A 530 7.96 5.09 -10.79
N ARG A 531 8.73 4.18 -11.38
CA ARG A 531 9.49 4.45 -12.61
C ARG A 531 8.66 4.17 -13.85
N PRO A 532 8.67 5.08 -14.84
CA PRO A 532 8.07 4.86 -16.15
C PRO A 532 8.70 3.65 -16.84
N SER A 533 7.98 3.10 -17.81
CA SER A 533 8.20 1.80 -18.46
C SER A 533 9.62 1.59 -19.01
N LEU A 534 10.57 1.22 -18.14
CA LEU A 534 11.89 0.72 -18.52
C LEU A 534 11.72 -0.58 -19.31
N ASP A 535 12.62 -0.80 -20.27
CA ASP A 535 12.78 -2.12 -20.86
C ASP A 535 13.12 -3.12 -19.76
N LEU A 536 12.39 -4.22 -19.68
CA LEU A 536 12.62 -5.27 -18.70
C LEU A 536 13.31 -6.46 -19.37
N LEU A 537 14.57 -6.71 -19.02
CA LEU A 537 15.26 -7.94 -19.39
C LEU A 537 15.08 -8.99 -18.30
N GLY A 538 14.52 -10.14 -18.65
CA GLY A 538 14.37 -11.28 -17.75
C GLY A 538 15.43 -12.35 -18.03
N VAL A 539 16.16 -12.78 -16.99
CA VAL A 539 17.16 -13.86 -17.06
C VAL A 539 16.85 -14.98 -16.09
N GLY A 540 17.31 -16.19 -16.42
CA GLY A 540 17.01 -17.41 -15.70
C GLY A 540 15.78 -18.14 -16.22
N VAL A 541 15.61 -19.39 -15.76
CA VAL A 541 14.47 -20.24 -16.11
C VAL A 541 13.14 -19.53 -15.90
N SER A 542 12.23 -19.63 -16.87
CA SER A 542 10.88 -19.02 -16.87
C SER A 542 10.76 -17.50 -16.87
N ALA A 543 11.88 -16.78 -16.77
CA ALA A 543 11.91 -15.33 -16.74
C ALA A 543 11.22 -14.72 -17.98
N ILE A 544 10.57 -13.58 -17.79
CA ILE A 544 9.87 -12.86 -18.86
C ILE A 544 10.61 -11.54 -19.10
N SER A 545 10.90 -11.26 -20.37
CA SER A 545 11.35 -9.94 -20.82
C SER A 545 10.18 -9.18 -21.41
N LEU A 546 10.15 -7.87 -21.19
CA LEU A 546 9.09 -6.95 -21.62
C LEU A 546 9.72 -5.70 -22.22
N PHE A 547 9.66 -5.61 -23.54
CA PHE A 547 10.03 -4.43 -24.33
C PHE A 547 8.77 -3.78 -24.92
N PRO A 548 8.82 -2.52 -25.42
CA PRO A 548 7.68 -1.82 -25.99
C PRO A 548 6.90 -2.64 -27.02
N ALA A 549 7.59 -3.34 -27.93
CA ALA A 549 6.98 -4.11 -29.01
C ALA A 549 7.17 -5.63 -28.90
N LEU A 550 7.83 -6.13 -27.86
CA LEU A 550 8.22 -7.54 -27.77
C LEU A 550 8.16 -8.05 -26.33
N TYR A 551 7.39 -9.11 -26.10
CA TYR A 551 7.45 -9.88 -24.87
C TYR A 551 8.02 -11.26 -25.16
N THR A 552 8.95 -11.73 -24.34
CA THR A 552 9.53 -13.08 -24.46
C THR A 552 9.55 -13.77 -23.12
N GLN A 553 9.46 -15.10 -23.13
CA GLN A 553 9.56 -15.92 -21.93
C GLN A 553 10.57 -17.03 -22.15
N ASN A 554 11.55 -17.11 -21.25
CA ASN A 554 12.45 -18.24 -21.15
C ASN A 554 11.68 -19.53 -20.85
N THR A 555 12.17 -20.65 -21.33
CA THR A 555 11.57 -21.97 -21.07
C THR A 555 11.41 -22.22 -19.58
N ARG A 556 10.30 -22.88 -19.20
CA ARG A 556 9.99 -23.26 -17.81
C ARG A 556 10.75 -24.50 -17.35
N SER A 557 11.44 -25.19 -18.25
CA SER A 557 12.21 -26.40 -17.99
C SER A 557 13.67 -26.04 -17.70
N LEU A 558 14.15 -26.34 -16.49
CA LEU A 558 15.54 -26.08 -16.11
C LEU A 558 16.54 -26.77 -17.06
N GLY A 559 16.26 -28.02 -17.44
CA GLY A 559 17.13 -28.78 -18.34
C GLY A 559 17.17 -28.22 -19.76
N SER A 560 16.04 -27.73 -20.27
CA SER A 560 15.97 -27.08 -21.58
C SER A 560 16.67 -25.72 -21.56
N TRP A 561 16.45 -24.92 -20.50
CA TRP A 561 17.10 -23.63 -20.32
C TRP A 561 18.62 -23.78 -20.33
N ARG A 562 19.14 -24.71 -19.51
CA ARG A 562 20.59 -24.99 -19.46
C ARG A 562 21.16 -25.38 -20.82
N ARG A 563 20.53 -26.33 -21.50
CA ARG A 563 21.01 -26.82 -22.80
C ARG A 563 21.04 -25.71 -23.87
N SER A 564 20.03 -24.84 -23.92
CA SER A 564 19.99 -23.73 -24.88
C SER A 564 21.20 -22.80 -24.67
N ILE A 565 21.42 -22.36 -23.43
CA ILE A 565 22.52 -21.45 -23.08
C ILE A 565 23.89 -22.09 -23.31
N GLU A 566 24.07 -23.37 -22.93
CA GLU A 566 25.32 -24.11 -23.19
C GLU A 566 25.65 -24.23 -24.69
N THR A 567 24.63 -24.20 -25.56
CA THR A 567 24.80 -24.16 -27.03
C THR A 567 24.90 -22.76 -27.61
N GLY A 568 25.05 -21.72 -26.78
CA GLY A 568 25.18 -20.33 -27.21
C GLY A 568 23.89 -19.72 -27.79
N ARG A 569 22.72 -20.23 -27.39
CA ARG A 569 21.41 -19.74 -27.88
C ARG A 569 20.55 -19.25 -26.73
N PRO A 570 19.79 -18.15 -26.89
CA PRO A 570 18.84 -17.69 -25.88
C PRO A 570 17.79 -18.77 -25.58
N ALA A 571 17.36 -18.85 -24.33
CA ALA A 571 16.44 -19.88 -23.86
C ALA A 571 14.96 -19.52 -24.01
N VAL A 572 14.63 -18.59 -24.92
CA VAL A 572 13.25 -18.15 -25.20
C VAL A 572 12.46 -19.31 -25.81
N ASP A 573 11.35 -19.64 -25.18
CA ASP A 573 10.44 -20.73 -25.58
C ASP A 573 9.21 -20.20 -26.32
N ARG A 574 8.77 -18.99 -25.93
CA ARG A 574 7.57 -18.36 -26.47
C ARG A 574 7.56 -16.87 -26.20
N GLY A 575 6.79 -16.13 -26.97
CA GLY A 575 6.60 -14.70 -26.79
C GLY A 575 5.45 -14.16 -27.63
N VAL A 576 5.34 -12.84 -27.70
CA VAL A 576 4.40 -12.13 -28.57
C VAL A 576 5.02 -10.82 -29.03
N ARG A 577 4.80 -10.47 -30.30
CA ARG A 577 5.11 -9.16 -30.84
C ARG A 577 3.86 -8.29 -30.82
N LEU A 578 4.02 -7.02 -30.45
CA LEU A 578 2.93 -6.04 -30.44
C LEU A 578 3.04 -5.18 -31.70
N ASP A 579 2.80 -5.77 -32.87
CA ASP A 579 2.85 -5.03 -34.14
C ASP A 579 1.49 -4.40 -34.52
N ASP A 580 0.39 -4.91 -33.96
CA ASP A 580 -0.97 -4.39 -34.20
C ASP A 580 -1.24 -3.10 -33.40
N PRO A 581 -1.53 -1.96 -34.06
CA PRO A 581 -1.85 -0.70 -33.39
C PRO A 581 -3.04 -0.80 -32.43
N LEU A 582 -4.06 -1.60 -32.76
CA LEU A 582 -5.23 -1.78 -31.89
C LEU A 582 -4.84 -2.54 -30.62
N LEU A 583 -3.97 -3.54 -30.73
CA LEU A 583 -3.46 -4.28 -29.58
C LEU A 583 -2.62 -3.38 -28.65
N GLN A 584 -1.78 -2.51 -29.22
CA GLN A 584 -1.03 -1.50 -28.47
C GLN A 584 -1.96 -0.49 -27.78
N LEU A 585 -3.04 -0.08 -28.45
CA LEU A 585 -4.05 0.79 -27.85
C LEU A 585 -4.76 0.11 -26.68
N ARG A 586 -5.21 -1.14 -26.84
CA ARG A 586 -5.81 -1.94 -25.76
C ARG A 586 -4.86 -2.11 -24.58
N ARG A 587 -3.56 -2.34 -24.84
CA ARG A 587 -2.52 -2.35 -23.78
C ARG A 587 -2.52 -1.05 -22.98
N ARG A 588 -2.50 0.10 -23.66
CA ARG A 588 -2.51 1.41 -23.00
C ARG A 588 -3.77 1.60 -22.17
N VAL A 589 -4.95 1.37 -22.74
CA VAL A 589 -6.25 1.47 -22.04
C VAL A 589 -6.28 0.59 -20.78
N ILE A 590 -5.87 -0.68 -20.89
CA ILE A 590 -5.83 -1.60 -19.74
C ILE A 590 -4.81 -1.13 -18.70
N GLN A 591 -3.63 -0.64 -19.12
CA GLN A 591 -2.63 -0.12 -18.19
C GLN A 591 -3.13 1.12 -17.44
N GLU A 592 -3.79 2.04 -18.13
CA GLU A 592 -4.43 3.23 -17.56
C GLU A 592 -5.50 2.85 -16.53
N LEU A 593 -6.39 1.91 -16.86
CA LEU A 593 -7.39 1.41 -15.91
C LEU A 593 -6.76 0.78 -14.67
N MET A 594 -5.73 -0.06 -14.87
CA MET A 594 -5.09 -0.79 -13.78
C MET A 594 -4.23 0.11 -12.89
N CYS A 595 -3.75 1.26 -13.37
CA CYS A 595 -2.86 2.15 -12.60
C CYS A 595 -3.55 3.43 -12.11
N ARG A 596 -4.47 3.99 -12.91
CA ARG A 596 -5.11 5.29 -12.65
C ARG A 596 -6.59 5.20 -12.38
N PHE A 597 -7.22 4.04 -12.59
CA PHE A 597 -8.65 3.85 -12.46
C PHE A 597 -9.46 4.80 -13.37
N ALA A 598 -8.86 5.30 -14.44
CA ALA A 598 -9.48 6.22 -15.38
C ALA A 598 -8.78 6.16 -16.74
N VAL A 599 -9.50 6.52 -17.79
CA VAL A 599 -9.01 6.65 -19.15
C VAL A 599 -9.64 7.88 -19.77
N ASN A 600 -8.81 8.75 -20.32
CA ASN A 600 -9.24 9.81 -21.22
C ASN A 600 -8.84 9.41 -22.64
N PHE A 601 -9.82 9.17 -23.51
CA PHE A 601 -9.54 8.67 -24.87
C PHE A 601 -9.00 9.78 -25.79
N ASP A 602 -9.26 11.05 -25.46
CA ASP A 602 -8.65 12.20 -26.16
C ASP A 602 -7.12 12.17 -26.05
N ASP A 603 -6.59 11.82 -24.88
CA ASP A 603 -5.14 11.68 -24.63
C ASP A 603 -4.52 10.53 -25.45
N LEU A 604 -5.36 9.59 -25.89
CA LEU A 604 -4.97 8.47 -26.76
C LEU A 604 -5.22 8.77 -28.24
N GLY A 605 -5.81 9.91 -28.58
CA GLY A 605 -6.09 10.34 -29.95
C GLY A 605 -7.18 9.52 -30.64
N VAL A 606 -8.15 8.97 -29.89
CA VAL A 606 -9.23 8.13 -30.45
C VAL A 606 -10.60 8.52 -29.89
N ASP A 607 -11.65 8.27 -30.68
CA ASP A 607 -13.03 8.23 -30.18
C ASP A 607 -13.25 6.88 -29.49
N GLY A 608 -13.25 6.87 -28.16
CA GLY A 608 -13.39 5.68 -27.33
C GLY A 608 -14.69 4.91 -27.61
N PRO A 609 -15.87 5.56 -27.53
CA PRO A 609 -17.16 4.93 -27.84
C PRO A 609 -17.20 4.25 -29.21
N GLN A 610 -16.65 4.90 -30.24
CA GLN A 610 -16.63 4.34 -31.59
C GLN A 610 -15.59 3.22 -31.74
N MET A 611 -14.37 3.42 -31.24
CA MET A 611 -13.27 2.46 -31.33
C MET A 611 -13.55 1.16 -30.56
N PHE A 612 -14.23 1.25 -29.42
CA PHE A 612 -14.56 0.13 -28.54
C PHE A 612 -16.06 -0.12 -28.46
N ALA A 613 -16.77 0.04 -29.58
CA ALA A 613 -18.22 -0.16 -29.66
C ALA A 613 -18.66 -1.58 -29.22
N ASP A 614 -17.78 -2.57 -29.34
CA ASP A 614 -17.98 -3.94 -28.86
C ASP A 614 -18.00 -4.05 -27.32
N ALA A 615 -17.18 -3.25 -26.63
CA ALA A 615 -17.08 -3.21 -25.17
C ALA A 615 -18.14 -2.31 -24.54
N TRP A 616 -18.61 -1.29 -25.26
CA TRP A 616 -19.44 -0.21 -24.72
C TRP A 616 -20.74 -0.65 -24.03
N PRO A 617 -21.52 -1.62 -24.56
CA PRO A 617 -22.72 -2.11 -23.88
C PRO A 617 -22.42 -2.69 -22.48
N GLN A 618 -21.30 -3.40 -22.33
CA GLN A 618 -20.88 -3.94 -21.05
C GLN A 618 -20.44 -2.84 -20.09
N LEU A 619 -19.72 -1.82 -20.60
CA LEU A 619 -19.33 -0.65 -19.83
C LEU A 619 -20.54 0.15 -19.34
N GLN A 620 -21.54 0.34 -20.20
CA GLN A 620 -22.78 1.02 -19.84
C GLN A 620 -23.54 0.28 -18.73
N ALA A 621 -23.67 -1.06 -18.83
CA ALA A 621 -24.29 -1.84 -17.76
C ALA A 621 -23.56 -1.70 -16.42
N MET A 622 -22.22 -1.68 -16.43
CA MET A 622 -21.43 -1.42 -15.23
C MET A 622 -21.57 0.03 -14.73
N ALA A 623 -21.79 1.00 -15.62
CA ALA A 623 -22.06 2.39 -15.27
C ALA A 623 -23.43 2.55 -14.60
N ASP A 624 -24.47 1.89 -15.13
CA ASP A 624 -25.82 1.89 -14.58
C ASP A 624 -25.87 1.27 -13.17
N GLU A 625 -24.94 0.35 -12.87
CA GLU A 625 -24.74 -0.24 -11.54
C GLU A 625 -23.79 0.58 -10.64
N GLY A 626 -23.27 1.72 -11.11
CA GLY A 626 -22.42 2.65 -10.35
C GLY A 626 -20.97 2.16 -10.13
N LEU A 627 -20.49 1.22 -10.94
CA LEU A 627 -19.09 0.73 -10.88
C LEU A 627 -18.13 1.67 -11.61
N LEU A 628 -18.63 2.45 -12.55
CA LEU A 628 -17.86 3.42 -13.31
C LEU A 628 -18.76 4.57 -13.79
N GLU A 629 -18.12 5.65 -14.23
CA GLU A 629 -18.75 6.79 -14.86
C GLU A 629 -18.22 6.88 -16.29
N LEU A 630 -19.13 7.02 -17.25
CA LEU A 630 -18.80 7.27 -18.66
C LEU A 630 -19.02 8.75 -18.95
N GLY A 631 -17.98 9.43 -19.43
CA GLY A 631 -18.06 10.78 -19.98
C GLY A 631 -18.27 10.75 -21.50
N ALA A 632 -18.18 11.91 -22.16
CA ALA A 632 -18.31 12.02 -23.61
C ALA A 632 -17.23 11.22 -24.35
N ASN A 633 -15.97 11.32 -23.91
CA ASN A 633 -14.84 10.54 -24.43
C ASN A 633 -13.89 10.08 -23.30
N SER A 634 -14.46 9.68 -22.17
CA SER A 634 -13.69 9.26 -20.99
C SER A 634 -14.42 8.20 -20.17
N LEU A 635 -13.65 7.47 -19.36
CA LEU A 635 -14.14 6.47 -18.42
C LEU A 635 -13.42 6.68 -17.08
N LYS A 636 -14.17 6.73 -15.98
CA LYS A 636 -13.62 6.79 -14.62
C LYS A 636 -14.22 5.68 -13.76
N VAL A 637 -13.40 4.86 -13.13
CA VAL A 637 -13.85 3.79 -12.25
C VAL A 637 -14.21 4.38 -10.88
N SER A 638 -15.39 4.03 -10.36
CA SER A 638 -15.83 4.48 -9.03
C SER A 638 -15.05 3.76 -7.93
N ASP A 639 -15.09 4.26 -6.69
CA ASP A 639 -14.42 3.57 -5.57
C ASP A 639 -14.93 2.15 -5.34
N ARG A 640 -16.21 1.89 -5.65
CA ARG A 640 -16.79 0.54 -5.67
C ARG A 640 -16.22 -0.30 -6.82
N GLY A 641 -16.12 0.29 -8.02
CA GLY A 641 -15.59 -0.38 -9.19
C GLY A 641 -14.11 -0.76 -9.10
N ARG A 642 -13.31 -0.11 -8.25
CA ARG A 642 -11.88 -0.44 -8.08
C ARG A 642 -11.65 -1.91 -7.68
N TRP A 643 -12.55 -2.49 -6.90
CA TRP A 643 -12.53 -3.91 -6.52
C TRP A 643 -12.79 -4.85 -7.70
N LEU A 644 -13.39 -4.35 -8.77
CA LEU A 644 -13.70 -5.06 -10.00
C LEU A 644 -12.92 -4.49 -11.19
N VAL A 645 -11.85 -3.73 -10.96
CA VAL A 645 -11.09 -3.07 -12.04
C VAL A 645 -10.60 -4.06 -13.10
N ARG A 646 -10.29 -5.31 -12.71
CA ARG A 646 -9.92 -6.39 -13.63
C ARG A 646 -11.08 -6.80 -14.55
N VAL A 647 -12.31 -6.79 -14.03
CA VAL A 647 -13.52 -7.08 -14.81
C VAL A 647 -13.82 -5.94 -15.78
N ILE A 648 -13.62 -4.68 -15.35
CA ILE A 648 -13.76 -3.49 -16.19
C ILE A 648 -12.71 -3.51 -17.31
N ALA A 649 -11.44 -3.75 -16.97
CA ALA A 649 -10.35 -3.87 -17.94
C ALA A 649 -10.58 -5.01 -18.94
N ALA A 650 -11.20 -6.11 -18.50
CA ALA A 650 -11.52 -7.24 -19.36
C ALA A 650 -12.54 -6.90 -20.47
N ALA A 651 -13.38 -5.87 -20.30
CA ALA A 651 -14.24 -5.41 -21.40
C ALA A 651 -13.42 -4.96 -22.63
N PHE A 652 -12.20 -4.47 -22.41
CA PHE A 652 -11.27 -4.11 -23.48
C PHE A 652 -10.39 -5.27 -23.94
N ASP A 653 -10.62 -6.50 -23.48
CA ASP A 653 -9.87 -7.69 -23.88
C ASP A 653 -10.77 -8.65 -24.68
N PRO A 654 -10.63 -8.71 -26.01
CA PRO A 654 -11.47 -9.59 -26.84
C PRO A 654 -11.27 -11.08 -26.52
N ALA A 655 -10.14 -11.48 -25.93
CA ALA A 655 -9.90 -12.87 -25.55
C ALA A 655 -10.64 -13.27 -24.25
N SER A 656 -11.17 -12.29 -23.50
CA SER A 656 -11.87 -12.53 -22.22
C SER A 656 -13.36 -12.93 -22.41
N GLY A 657 -13.93 -12.70 -23.60
CA GLY A 657 -15.37 -12.78 -23.89
C GLY A 657 -16.03 -14.17 -23.90
N GLY A 658 -15.40 -15.25 -23.42
CA GLY A 658 -16.08 -16.56 -23.45
C GLY A 658 -15.36 -17.79 -22.88
N THR A 659 -14.19 -17.66 -22.24
CA THR A 659 -13.37 -18.86 -21.91
C THR A 659 -13.08 -19.09 -20.42
N GLY A 660 -13.62 -18.28 -19.50
CA GLY A 660 -13.39 -18.46 -18.05
C GLY A 660 -11.89 -18.47 -17.67
N ARG A 661 -11.05 -17.78 -18.46
CA ARG A 661 -9.60 -17.79 -18.33
C ARG A 661 -9.15 -16.75 -17.31
N GLY A 662 -8.67 -17.18 -16.15
CA GLY A 662 -8.17 -16.32 -15.10
C GLY A 662 -8.44 -16.88 -13.71
N SER A 663 -8.35 -16.02 -12.70
CA SER A 663 -8.88 -16.30 -11.36
C SER A 663 -9.94 -15.27 -11.04
N ALA A 664 -11.02 -15.71 -10.39
CA ALA A 664 -11.95 -14.80 -9.76
C ALA A 664 -11.21 -13.96 -8.70
N VAL A 665 -11.74 -12.79 -8.39
CA VAL A 665 -11.26 -11.94 -7.30
C VAL A 665 -11.52 -12.61 -5.95
N ILE A 666 -12.65 -13.33 -5.81
CA ILE A 666 -13.13 -13.94 -4.55
C ILE A 666 -13.24 -15.46 -4.64
#